data_AF-A0A7Y2F5L0-F1
#
_entry.id   AF-A0A7Y2F5L0-F1
#
_cell.length_a   1.000
_cell.length_b   1.000
_cell.length_c   1.000
_cell.angle_alpha   90.00
_cell.angle_beta   90.00
_cell.angle_gamma   90.00
#
_symmetry.space_group_name_H-M   'P 1'
#
loop_
_entity.id
_entity.type
_entity.pdbx_description
1 polymer ?
#
loop_
_entity_poly.entity_id
_entity_poly.type
_entity_poly.pdbx_seq_one_letter_code
_entity_poly.pdbx_strand_id
1 'polypeptide(L)'
;MKQELSAWSFIFGATVLGSLFTVVLGGCKPPASTNVSTSTSTTNVTAQSDNVTTYGDNVTTATNTVIETPLSAAEASEEPAADSTTDEEASTKLVGFNEFIEPKKVLEAGGDWPQWGGTRLRNNTPNVKNLPTPWNIGRFDRKTGEWDKSKAENIRWFSNLGSQTYGNPVVSGGQVYVGTNNGAGHLKRYPSQVDLGCLLAFDESNGDFLWQHSSEKLITGRVHDWPLQGICCAPLVEGDRLWFVTSRGEVRCLDTKGFHDDEDDGEVQNEEARVVDIMNAGPTADAHAAALAGLDEGKLADQAKQMLADAGEPVDGDVKIETVSAGKVWKATGNFGGVDRTLTVKQIGPRVSFFKSLGPNDKRDADVIWVFNMMTELGVSQHNMAACSVTSYGDLLFVNTSNGQDESHTNLPAPDAPSFICMDKNSGKVLWTDKSPGENILHGQWSSPAVGEFDGVPQVLFAGGDGIVCSFRADGGSDGKPELLWKFDANPKTSEWKLGGEGTRNNIIATPVVYEGLVYVAVGQDPEHGEGEGHLWCIDPTKRGDVSSQLAMKVEGEKRVPIPHKRLKAVEEEKGEVAVDNPNSAVVWHYSMMDQNEDGQLDFEEEMHRSCGTVAIKDNVLYIADFSGLVHCLDAKGSDGKPIVHFTYDMLAQSWGSPLIADGHVYIGDEDGDVTIFEFGAENNEPIEEINMGSSVYSTPIAANETIYISTKDKLFAIGHEK
;
A
#
# COMPACT_ATOMS: atom_id res chain seq x y z
N MET A 1 6.29 23.77 63.64
CA MET A 1 5.38 24.34 62.64
C MET A 1 5.81 23.69 61.31
N LYS A 2 5.55 22.39 61.05
CA LYS A 2 4.26 21.65 60.86
C LYS A 2 3.42 22.38 59.78
N GLN A 3 3.05 21.85 58.61
CA GLN A 3 2.70 20.50 58.07
C GLN A 3 3.05 20.45 56.54
N GLU A 4 3.49 19.36 55.89
CA GLU A 4 2.86 18.05 55.55
C GLU A 4 1.71 18.10 54.52
N LEU A 5 1.83 17.27 53.46
CA LEU A 5 0.78 16.62 52.60
C LEU A 5 0.00 17.51 51.59
N SER A 6 -0.45 17.07 50.41
CA SER A 6 -0.44 15.76 49.70
C SER A 6 -0.65 15.96 48.18
N ALA A 7 -0.41 14.89 47.42
CA ALA A 7 -0.98 14.62 46.10
C ALA A 7 -2.51 14.81 46.04
N TRP A 8 -3.04 14.92 44.81
CA TRP A 8 -4.44 15.08 44.40
C TRP A 8 -5.00 16.50 44.43
N SER A 9 -4.95 17.19 43.28
CA SER A 9 -6.02 18.07 42.75
C SER A 9 -5.56 18.72 41.44
N PHE A 10 -5.64 18.00 40.31
CA PHE A 10 -5.91 18.55 38.96
C PHE A 10 -6.16 17.36 38.00
N ILE A 11 -7.25 16.64 38.27
CA ILE A 11 -8.00 15.83 37.30
C ILE A 11 -9.34 16.55 37.15
N PHE A 12 -9.87 16.55 35.92
CA PHE A 12 -11.06 17.22 35.37
C PHE A 12 -10.81 18.53 34.62
N GLY A 13 -10.74 18.43 33.29
CA GLY A 13 -10.99 19.55 32.39
C GLY A 13 -10.33 19.45 31.01
N ALA A 14 -10.42 18.31 30.30
CA ALA A 14 -9.98 18.22 28.91
C ALA A 14 -10.85 17.24 28.10
N THR A 15 -12.15 17.47 28.10
CA THR A 15 -13.07 16.95 27.08
C THR A 15 -14.07 18.05 26.77
N VAL A 16 -14.29 18.29 25.48
CA VAL A 16 -15.17 19.32 24.88
C VAL A 16 -14.56 20.74 24.84
N LEU A 17 -13.98 21.10 23.68
CA LEU A 17 -14.20 22.39 22.98
C LEU A 17 -13.30 22.48 21.73
N GLY A 18 -13.54 21.59 20.78
CA GLY A 18 -12.97 21.64 19.44
C GLY A 18 -13.97 22.13 18.40
N SER A 19 -14.79 23.14 18.69
CA SER A 19 -15.59 23.83 17.66
C SER A 19 -16.25 25.11 18.19
N LEU A 20 -16.02 26.21 17.46
CA LEU A 20 -16.61 27.56 17.54
C LEU A 20 -16.24 28.46 18.74
N PHE A 21 -15.42 29.51 18.49
CA PHE A 21 -15.86 30.92 18.51
C PHE A 21 -14.69 31.88 18.19
N THR A 22 -14.77 32.55 17.05
CA THR A 22 -14.00 33.77 16.77
C THR A 22 -14.93 34.96 16.96
N VAL A 23 -14.67 35.83 17.94
CA VAL A 23 -15.28 37.16 18.05
C VAL A 23 -14.21 38.24 17.93
N VAL A 24 -14.58 39.25 17.15
CA VAL A 24 -13.81 40.30 16.49
C VAL A 24 -13.37 41.44 17.42
N LEU A 25 -12.15 41.94 17.23
CA LEU A 25 -11.79 43.35 17.46
C LEU A 25 -11.04 43.95 16.24
N GLY A 26 -11.82 44.63 15.39
CA GLY A 26 -11.55 45.88 14.66
C GLY A 26 -10.24 46.17 13.93
N GLY A 27 -10.33 46.37 12.60
CA GLY A 27 -9.44 47.29 11.88
C GLY A 27 -9.35 47.13 10.35
N CYS A 28 -10.25 47.81 9.61
CA CYS A 28 -10.18 48.19 8.17
C CYS A 28 -10.68 47.20 7.07
N LYS A 29 -11.56 47.75 6.19
CA LYS A 29 -12.44 47.12 5.17
C LYS A 29 -11.77 46.71 3.83
N PRO A 30 -12.32 45.68 3.15
CA PRO A 30 -12.40 45.58 1.68
C PRO A 30 -13.82 45.90 1.13
N PRO A 31 -13.99 46.15 -0.20
CA PRO A 31 -15.26 46.60 -0.80
C PRO A 31 -16.25 45.47 -1.11
N ALA A 32 -17.49 45.86 -1.41
CA ALA A 32 -18.74 45.11 -1.26
C ALA A 32 -19.08 44.07 -2.34
N SER A 33 -19.73 42.98 -1.92
CA SER A 33 -20.52 42.06 -2.76
C SER A 33 -22.02 42.39 -2.65
N THR A 34 -22.72 42.46 -3.79
CA THR A 34 -24.18 42.61 -3.86
C THR A 34 -24.89 41.25 -3.93
N ASN A 35 -25.86 41.07 -3.03
CA ASN A 35 -26.76 39.91 -2.89
C ASN A 35 -27.75 39.77 -4.05
N VAL A 36 -28.20 38.53 -4.34
CA VAL A 36 -29.63 38.21 -4.49
C VAL A 36 -29.92 36.82 -3.91
N SER A 37 -31.00 36.75 -3.14
CA SER A 37 -31.56 35.62 -2.41
C SER A 37 -32.44 34.71 -3.29
N THR A 38 -32.42 33.40 -3.07
CA THR A 38 -33.42 32.47 -3.61
C THR A 38 -34.13 31.73 -2.47
N SER A 39 -35.39 32.08 -2.27
CA SER A 39 -36.35 31.33 -1.44
C SER A 39 -36.88 30.10 -2.20
N THR A 40 -36.88 28.96 -1.54
CA THR A 40 -37.51 27.71 -1.96
C THR A 40 -39.03 27.76 -1.88
N SER A 41 -39.72 27.24 -2.90
CA SER A 41 -41.06 26.66 -2.77
C SER A 41 -41.18 25.43 -3.66
N THR A 42 -41.54 24.32 -3.03
CA THR A 42 -41.81 22.99 -3.59
C THR A 42 -43.06 22.94 -4.49
N THR A 43 -43.01 22.17 -5.59
CA THR A 43 -44.14 21.38 -6.08
C THR A 43 -43.69 20.33 -7.12
N ASN A 44 -44.06 19.07 -6.87
CA ASN A 44 -44.00 17.94 -7.80
C ASN A 44 -44.94 18.16 -8.99
N VAL A 45 -44.54 17.86 -10.24
CA VAL A 45 -45.35 17.17 -11.28
C VAL A 45 -44.44 16.61 -12.39
N THR A 46 -44.79 15.40 -12.81
CA THR A 46 -44.37 14.51 -13.92
C THR A 46 -43.88 15.12 -15.23
N ALA A 47 -42.89 14.44 -15.81
CA ALA A 47 -42.34 14.67 -17.15
C ALA A 47 -43.26 14.13 -18.27
N GLN A 48 -43.44 14.93 -19.33
CA GLN A 48 -43.68 14.44 -20.69
C GLN A 48 -43.31 15.48 -21.76
N SER A 49 -42.45 15.03 -22.69
CA SER A 49 -42.32 15.33 -24.13
C SER A 49 -42.26 16.77 -24.67
N ASP A 50 -41.22 16.96 -25.50
CA ASP A 50 -41.15 17.70 -26.78
C ASP A 50 -41.33 19.22 -26.79
N ASN A 51 -40.23 19.96 -26.98
CA ASN A 51 -39.89 20.49 -28.31
C ASN A 51 -38.58 21.29 -28.36
N VAL A 52 -37.93 21.11 -29.49
CA VAL A 52 -36.68 21.68 -29.99
C VAL A 52 -36.78 23.19 -30.23
N THR A 53 -35.69 23.93 -29.97
CA THR A 53 -35.23 25.00 -30.86
C THR A 53 -33.71 25.13 -30.80
N THR A 54 -33.11 24.98 -31.97
CA THR A 54 -31.69 24.99 -32.35
C THR A 54 -31.04 26.38 -32.33
N TYR A 55 -29.73 26.43 -32.05
CA TYR A 55 -28.65 27.22 -32.68
C TYR A 55 -27.39 26.96 -31.83
N GLY A 56 -26.19 26.62 -32.32
CA GLY A 56 -25.58 26.45 -33.63
C GLY A 56 -24.09 26.18 -33.39
N ASP A 57 -23.48 25.41 -34.29
CA ASP A 57 -22.19 24.72 -34.16
C ASP A 57 -20.94 25.60 -34.02
N ASN A 58 -19.91 25.04 -33.35
CA ASN A 58 -18.52 24.97 -33.84
C ASN A 58 -17.64 24.16 -32.85
N VAL A 59 -17.51 22.85 -33.07
CA VAL A 59 -16.41 22.03 -32.52
C VAL A 59 -15.69 21.39 -33.70
N THR A 60 -14.40 21.72 -33.84
CA THR A 60 -13.53 21.19 -34.89
C THR A 60 -12.99 19.83 -34.46
N THR A 61 -13.30 18.82 -35.25
CA THR A 61 -12.80 17.45 -35.20
C THR A 61 -11.32 17.40 -35.56
N ALA A 62 -10.50 16.75 -34.72
CA ALA A 62 -9.19 16.25 -35.11
C ALA A 62 -9.29 14.73 -35.22
N THR A 63 -9.02 14.24 -36.42
CA THR A 63 -9.02 12.82 -36.82
C THR A 63 -7.81 12.10 -36.23
N ASN A 64 -8.04 11.13 -35.35
CA ASN A 64 -7.05 10.10 -35.03
C ASN A 64 -7.24 8.93 -35.99
N THR A 65 -6.22 8.66 -36.78
CA THR A 65 -6.12 7.49 -37.66
C THR A 65 -5.81 6.27 -36.80
N VAL A 66 -6.74 5.33 -36.75
CA VAL A 66 -6.53 4.00 -36.14
C VAL A 66 -5.69 3.18 -37.10
N ILE A 67 -4.52 2.72 -36.65
CA ILE A 67 -3.78 1.66 -37.32
C ILE A 67 -4.37 0.34 -36.81
N GLU A 68 -5.26 -0.26 -37.60
CA GLU A 68 -5.74 -1.62 -37.37
C GLU A 68 -4.61 -2.61 -37.65
N THR A 69 -4.29 -3.46 -36.67
CA THR A 69 -3.56 -4.71 -36.91
C THR A 69 -4.58 -5.84 -36.78
N PRO A 70 -4.84 -6.64 -37.83
CA PRO A 70 -5.94 -7.60 -37.82
C PRO A 70 -5.58 -8.86 -37.02
N LEU A 71 -6.41 -9.20 -36.03
CA LEU A 71 -6.51 -10.56 -35.50
C LEU A 71 -7.10 -11.46 -36.59
N SER A 72 -6.37 -12.51 -36.95
CA SER A 72 -6.89 -13.59 -37.81
C SER A 72 -7.78 -14.50 -36.98
N ALA A 73 -9.07 -14.51 -37.28
CA ALA A 73 -10.04 -15.47 -36.77
C ALA A 73 -9.80 -16.86 -37.38
N ALA A 74 -9.67 -17.88 -36.54
CA ALA A 74 -9.74 -19.27 -36.96
C ALA A 74 -11.20 -19.75 -36.86
N GLU A 75 -11.74 -20.21 -37.99
CA GLU A 75 -13.09 -20.73 -38.13
C GLU A 75 -13.27 -22.06 -37.38
N ALA A 76 -14.39 -22.17 -36.67
CA ALA A 76 -14.88 -23.40 -36.07
C ALA A 76 -15.61 -24.25 -37.11
N SER A 77 -15.35 -25.56 -37.12
CA SER A 77 -16.18 -26.56 -37.80
C SER A 77 -16.62 -27.63 -36.79
N GLU A 78 -17.93 -27.76 -36.59
CA GLU A 78 -18.60 -28.81 -35.83
C GLU A 78 -18.66 -30.12 -36.66
N GLU A 79 -18.44 -31.28 -36.02
CA GLU A 79 -19.34 -32.48 -36.03
C GLU A 79 -18.75 -33.65 -35.20
N PRO A 80 -19.53 -34.71 -34.82
CA PRO A 80 -19.88 -34.95 -33.41
C PRO A 80 -19.20 -36.15 -32.71
N ALA A 81 -19.54 -36.27 -31.42
CA ALA A 81 -19.09 -37.18 -30.38
C ALA A 81 -19.00 -38.68 -30.72
N ALA A 82 -18.01 -39.34 -30.09
CA ALA A 82 -18.04 -40.76 -29.78
C ALA A 82 -17.51 -41.00 -28.35
N ASP A 83 -18.25 -41.83 -27.64
CA ASP A 83 -18.16 -42.27 -26.25
C ASP A 83 -17.01 -43.28 -26.05
N SER A 84 -16.21 -43.14 -24.98
CA SER A 84 -15.65 -44.29 -24.25
C SER A 84 -15.03 -43.86 -22.91
N THR A 85 -15.56 -44.47 -21.85
CA THR A 85 -15.07 -44.50 -20.48
C THR A 85 -13.66 -45.12 -20.36
N THR A 86 -12.84 -44.59 -19.44
CA THR A 86 -11.99 -45.37 -18.52
C THR A 86 -11.39 -44.44 -17.46
N ASP A 87 -11.51 -44.87 -16.20
CA ASP A 87 -10.83 -44.31 -15.04
C ASP A 87 -9.31 -44.33 -15.22
N GLU A 88 -8.63 -43.20 -15.04
CA GLU A 88 -7.22 -43.16 -14.69
C GLU A 88 -6.92 -41.87 -13.90
N GLU A 89 -6.26 -42.04 -12.76
CA GLU A 89 -5.83 -41.01 -11.82
C GLU A 89 -5.09 -39.87 -12.56
N ALA A 90 -5.71 -38.70 -12.64
CA ALA A 90 -5.03 -37.50 -13.10
C ALA A 90 -4.04 -37.03 -12.03
N SER A 91 -2.79 -37.49 -12.14
CA SER A 91 -1.68 -36.88 -11.41
C SER A 91 -1.56 -35.42 -11.85
N THR A 92 -1.97 -34.50 -10.98
CA THR A 92 -1.69 -33.06 -11.06
C THR A 92 -0.20 -32.82 -10.88
N LYS A 93 0.61 -33.05 -11.92
CA LYS A 93 1.93 -32.46 -11.99
C LYS A 93 1.77 -31.02 -12.46
N LEU A 94 1.85 -30.10 -11.49
CA LEU A 94 2.16 -28.69 -11.72
C LEU A 94 3.34 -28.63 -12.70
N VAL A 95 3.15 -27.99 -13.85
CA VAL A 95 4.26 -27.64 -14.73
C VAL A 95 5.06 -26.55 -14.01
N GLY A 96 6.28 -26.88 -13.58
CA GLY A 96 7.33 -25.91 -13.26
C GLY A 96 7.14 -25.03 -12.02
N PHE A 97 6.93 -25.61 -10.83
CA PHE A 97 7.18 -24.84 -9.60
C PHE A 97 8.68 -24.80 -9.30
N ASN A 98 9.32 -23.67 -9.59
CA ASN A 98 10.68 -23.36 -9.14
C ASN A 98 10.59 -22.17 -8.18
N GLU A 99 10.39 -22.45 -6.90
CA GLU A 99 10.51 -21.41 -5.88
C GLU A 99 11.92 -20.83 -5.88
N PHE A 100 12.04 -19.51 -5.86
CA PHE A 100 13.36 -18.85 -5.86
C PHE A 100 14.15 -19.25 -4.60
N ILE A 101 13.55 -19.04 -3.42
CA ILE A 101 14.05 -19.53 -2.13
C ILE A 101 12.86 -20.04 -1.32
N GLU A 102 12.95 -21.28 -0.83
CA GLU A 102 11.91 -21.87 0.03
C GLU A 102 11.72 -21.04 1.32
N PRO A 103 10.48 -20.78 1.78
CA PRO A 103 10.20 -19.96 2.94
C PRO A 103 11.00 -20.35 4.18
N LYS A 104 11.13 -21.66 4.43
CA LYS A 104 11.88 -22.18 5.56
C LYS A 104 13.34 -21.72 5.58
N LYS A 105 13.99 -21.66 4.41
CA LYS A 105 15.39 -21.22 4.31
C LYS A 105 15.55 -19.74 4.67
N VAL A 106 14.62 -18.90 4.22
CA VAL A 106 14.62 -17.47 4.56
C VAL A 106 14.40 -17.28 6.07
N LEU A 107 13.38 -17.94 6.63
CA LEU A 107 13.04 -17.86 8.06
C LEU A 107 14.21 -18.31 8.96
N GLU A 108 14.90 -19.39 8.60
CA GLU A 108 15.98 -19.96 9.42
C GLU A 108 17.33 -19.26 9.26
N ALA A 109 17.57 -18.56 8.14
CA ALA A 109 18.87 -18.00 7.80
C ALA A 109 19.31 -16.83 8.70
N GLY A 110 18.36 -16.04 9.19
CA GLY A 110 18.66 -14.77 9.85
C GLY A 110 19.39 -13.75 8.96
N GLY A 111 19.36 -13.98 7.64
CA GLY A 111 19.99 -13.14 6.63
C GLY A 111 18.99 -12.18 5.97
N ASP A 112 19.06 -12.06 4.65
CA ASP A 112 18.14 -11.27 3.83
C ASP A 112 16.65 -11.51 4.17
N TRP A 113 15.89 -10.42 4.09
CA TRP A 113 14.45 -10.37 4.34
C TRP A 113 13.74 -9.76 3.11
N PRO A 114 13.55 -10.55 2.04
CA PRO A 114 13.39 -10.05 0.67
C PRO A 114 11.97 -9.61 0.26
N GLN A 115 11.01 -9.63 1.19
CA GLN A 115 9.65 -9.13 0.97
C GLN A 115 8.97 -8.83 2.31
N TRP A 116 7.79 -8.23 2.29
CA TRP A 116 6.98 -8.05 3.49
C TRP A 116 6.69 -9.40 4.19
N GLY A 117 7.04 -9.49 5.48
CA GLY A 117 7.00 -10.72 6.28
C GLY A 117 8.05 -11.78 5.88
N GLY A 118 9.05 -11.40 5.09
CA GLY A 118 10.21 -12.22 4.66
C GLY A 118 9.89 -13.25 3.59
N THR A 119 8.68 -13.80 3.60
CA THR A 119 8.26 -14.88 2.70
C THR A 119 6.81 -14.68 2.25
N ARG A 120 6.37 -15.47 1.27
CA ARG A 120 4.95 -15.54 0.86
C ARG A 120 3.98 -15.93 1.98
N LEU A 121 4.47 -16.43 3.12
CA LEU A 121 3.66 -16.76 4.30
C LEU A 121 3.34 -15.55 5.19
N ARG A 122 4.05 -14.43 4.99
CA ARG A 122 3.84 -13.12 5.65
C ARG A 122 4.06 -13.07 7.17
N ASN A 123 4.63 -14.11 7.76
CA ASN A 123 4.89 -14.19 9.19
C ASN A 123 6.24 -13.53 9.59
N ASN A 124 6.20 -12.33 10.19
CA ASN A 124 7.38 -11.50 10.46
C ASN A 124 8.28 -12.01 11.62
N THR A 125 8.97 -13.13 11.40
CA THR A 125 9.69 -13.88 12.43
C THR A 125 11.10 -14.32 12.01
N PRO A 126 11.97 -13.40 11.57
CA PRO A 126 13.31 -13.75 11.12
C PRO A 126 14.13 -14.39 12.25
N ASN A 127 14.87 -15.47 11.97
CA ASN A 127 15.79 -16.08 12.94
C ASN A 127 17.12 -15.30 13.07
N VAL A 128 17.06 -13.97 13.02
CA VAL A 128 18.21 -13.10 13.27
C VAL A 128 18.62 -13.21 14.74
N LYS A 129 19.91 -13.04 14.99
CA LYS A 129 20.56 -13.08 16.31
C LYS A 129 21.39 -11.83 16.52
N ASN A 130 21.87 -11.64 17.75
CA ASN A 130 22.79 -10.57 18.13
C ASN A 130 22.17 -9.18 17.91
N LEU A 131 20.88 -9.04 18.24
CA LEU A 131 20.15 -7.79 18.16
C LEU A 131 20.25 -7.02 19.48
N PRO A 132 20.53 -5.71 19.45
CA PRO A 132 20.45 -4.88 20.64
C PRO A 132 18.99 -4.71 21.08
N THR A 133 18.75 -4.72 22.39
CA THR A 133 17.48 -4.30 22.99
C THR A 133 17.48 -2.86 23.47
N PRO A 134 18.56 -2.32 24.06
CA PRO A 134 18.67 -0.88 24.23
C PRO A 134 19.35 -0.24 23.01
N TRP A 135 18.83 0.88 22.54
CA TRP A 135 19.53 1.79 21.63
C TRP A 135 19.14 3.24 21.92
N ASN A 136 19.91 4.16 21.37
CA ASN A 136 19.61 5.59 21.46
C ASN A 136 19.89 6.24 20.12
N ILE A 137 18.88 6.90 19.53
CA ILE A 137 19.03 7.55 18.24
C ILE A 137 19.84 8.86 18.29
N GLY A 138 20.29 9.28 19.47
CA GLY A 138 20.89 10.60 19.68
C GLY A 138 19.85 11.72 19.58
N ARG A 139 20.23 12.85 18.99
CA ARG A 139 19.29 13.98 18.77
C ARG A 139 19.44 14.53 17.36
N PHE A 140 18.33 14.98 16.80
CA PHE A 140 18.30 15.68 15.52
C PHE A 140 17.88 17.13 15.74
N ASP A 141 18.61 18.08 15.17
CA ASP A 141 18.18 19.47 15.16
C ASP A 141 16.93 19.62 14.27
N ARG A 142 15.85 20.15 14.84
CA ARG A 142 14.55 20.25 14.15
C ARG A 142 14.55 21.20 12.94
N LYS A 143 15.55 22.09 12.81
CA LYS A 143 15.64 23.06 11.72
C LYS A 143 16.63 22.64 10.65
N THR A 144 17.79 22.12 11.06
CA THR A 144 18.88 21.77 10.13
C THR A 144 18.90 20.29 9.77
N GLY A 145 18.29 19.43 10.59
CA GLY A 145 18.39 17.98 10.45
C GLY A 145 19.75 17.41 10.87
N GLU A 146 20.65 18.24 11.41
CA GLU A 146 21.97 17.79 11.88
C GLU A 146 21.83 16.79 13.03
N TRP A 147 22.59 15.70 12.94
CA TRP A 147 22.58 14.62 13.91
C TRP A 147 23.65 14.82 14.99
N ASP A 148 23.21 15.06 16.22
CA ASP A 148 24.05 14.97 17.42
C ASP A 148 24.10 13.52 17.90
N LYS A 149 25.14 12.83 17.45
CA LYS A 149 25.43 11.44 17.81
C LYS A 149 26.16 11.27 19.14
N SER A 150 26.36 12.32 19.94
CA SER A 150 27.14 12.24 21.19
C SER A 150 26.57 11.27 22.23
N LYS A 151 25.27 10.95 22.12
CA LYS A 151 24.55 9.97 22.94
C LYS A 151 23.96 8.83 22.11
N ALA A 152 24.30 8.75 20.82
CA ALA A 152 23.77 7.67 20.00
C ALA A 152 24.43 6.34 20.43
N GLU A 153 23.62 5.29 20.55
CA GLU A 153 24.05 3.97 20.99
C GLU A 153 23.38 2.93 20.09
N ASN A 154 24.14 1.93 19.63
CA ASN A 154 23.67 0.84 18.75
C ASN A 154 23.00 1.32 17.45
N ILE A 155 23.36 2.51 16.95
CA ILE A 155 22.96 3.00 15.62
C ILE A 155 24.12 2.82 14.67
N ARG A 156 23.96 1.96 13.66
CA ARG A 156 24.96 1.77 12.60
C ARG A 156 24.95 2.94 11.63
N TRP A 157 23.76 3.30 11.17
CA TRP A 157 23.52 4.43 10.28
C TRP A 157 22.05 4.83 10.28
N PHE A 158 21.76 6.00 9.73
CA PHE A 158 20.41 6.41 9.36
C PHE A 158 20.44 7.06 7.97
N SER A 159 19.31 7.00 7.28
CA SER A 159 19.13 7.64 5.96
C SER A 159 17.81 8.42 5.94
N ASN A 160 17.81 9.59 5.29
CA ASN A 160 16.59 10.39 5.18
C ASN A 160 15.63 9.76 4.16
N LEU A 161 14.37 9.66 4.55
CA LEU A 161 13.25 9.25 3.70
C LEU A 161 12.42 10.47 3.30
N GLY A 162 11.23 10.22 2.77
CA GLY A 162 10.25 11.25 2.52
C GLY A 162 9.79 11.99 3.77
N SER A 163 8.77 12.83 3.62
CA SER A 163 8.07 13.46 4.74
C SER A 163 6.94 12.60 5.30
N GLN A 164 6.57 11.51 4.64
CA GLN A 164 5.59 10.51 5.07
C GLN A 164 6.00 9.13 4.54
N THR A 165 6.09 8.14 5.43
CA THR A 165 6.52 6.79 5.11
C THR A 165 5.61 5.76 5.77
N TYR A 166 5.03 4.89 4.96
CA TYR A 166 4.21 3.75 5.39
C TYR A 166 4.70 2.42 4.79
N GLY A 167 5.62 2.47 3.82
CA GLY A 167 6.22 1.27 3.24
C GLY A 167 7.17 0.59 4.22
N ASN A 168 7.02 -0.72 4.37
CA ASN A 168 7.91 -1.52 5.20
C ASN A 168 9.28 -1.71 4.51
N PRO A 169 10.41 -1.65 5.25
CA PRO A 169 11.71 -1.95 4.69
C PRO A 169 11.82 -3.39 4.19
N VAL A 170 12.63 -3.59 3.15
CA VAL A 170 13.01 -4.89 2.59
C VAL A 170 14.52 -4.93 2.44
N VAL A 171 15.15 -6.02 2.87
CA VAL A 171 16.61 -6.16 2.85
C VAL A 171 16.97 -7.33 1.96
N SER A 172 17.75 -7.10 0.90
CA SER A 172 18.28 -8.18 0.10
C SER A 172 19.53 -7.76 -0.68
N GLY A 173 20.48 -8.68 -0.85
CA GLY A 173 21.62 -8.50 -1.74
C GLY A 173 22.56 -7.37 -1.33
N GLY A 174 22.65 -7.03 -0.04
CA GLY A 174 23.44 -5.89 0.43
C GLY A 174 22.75 -4.54 0.26
N GLN A 175 21.45 -4.51 -0.01
CA GLN A 175 20.66 -3.29 -0.16
C GLN A 175 19.42 -3.29 0.73
N VAL A 176 18.94 -2.08 1.06
CA VAL A 176 17.69 -1.85 1.78
C VAL A 176 16.76 -1.00 0.92
N TYR A 177 15.54 -1.49 0.71
CA TYR A 177 14.51 -0.85 -0.09
C TYR A 177 13.37 -0.33 0.78
N VAL A 178 12.94 0.92 0.56
CA VAL A 178 11.82 1.52 1.30
C VAL A 178 10.94 2.36 0.36
N GLY A 179 9.64 2.07 0.38
CA GLY A 179 8.61 2.91 -0.24
C GLY A 179 8.29 4.12 0.63
N THR A 180 8.34 5.33 0.04
CA THR A 180 8.10 6.61 0.73
C THR A 180 7.67 7.69 -0.26
N ASN A 181 7.56 8.95 0.16
CA ASN A 181 7.41 10.11 -0.72
C ASN A 181 8.78 10.80 -0.97
N ASN A 182 8.80 11.92 -1.70
CA ASN A 182 10.04 12.61 -2.08
C ASN A 182 10.57 13.68 -1.09
N GLY A 183 10.10 13.71 0.16
CA GLY A 183 10.51 14.72 1.15
C GLY A 183 12.02 14.89 1.38
N ALA A 184 12.84 13.84 1.19
CA ALA A 184 14.31 13.95 1.23
C ALA A 184 14.92 14.66 0.01
N GLY A 185 14.24 14.64 -1.15
CA GLY A 185 14.75 15.23 -2.39
C GLY A 185 16.09 14.64 -2.84
N HIS A 186 16.22 13.30 -2.86
CA HIS A 186 17.49 12.64 -3.21
C HIS A 186 17.98 13.03 -4.60
N LEU A 187 17.07 13.21 -5.56
CA LEU A 187 17.38 13.59 -6.93
C LEU A 187 17.28 15.11 -7.12
N LYS A 188 18.33 15.76 -7.65
CA LYS A 188 18.37 17.23 -7.83
C LYS A 188 17.20 17.78 -8.67
N ARG A 189 16.79 17.04 -9.69
CA ARG A 189 15.63 17.38 -10.54
C ARG A 189 14.29 17.31 -9.81
N TYR A 190 14.24 16.59 -8.70
CA TYR A 190 13.09 16.44 -7.81
C TYR A 190 13.43 16.92 -6.41
N PRO A 191 13.56 18.24 -6.22
CA PRO A 191 13.78 18.80 -4.89
C PRO A 191 12.58 18.51 -3.97
N SER A 192 12.77 18.61 -2.65
CA SER A 192 11.82 18.12 -1.63
C SER A 192 10.40 18.69 -1.69
N GLN A 193 10.21 19.85 -2.32
CA GLN A 193 8.89 20.44 -2.56
C GLN A 193 8.10 19.78 -3.70
N VAL A 194 8.74 18.94 -4.52
CA VAL A 194 8.07 18.16 -5.56
C VAL A 194 7.58 16.87 -4.93
N ASP A 195 6.27 16.75 -4.82
CA ASP A 195 5.60 15.56 -4.29
C ASP A 195 5.60 14.42 -5.31
N LEU A 196 6.02 13.23 -4.89
CA LEU A 196 6.13 12.00 -5.70
C LEU A 196 5.90 10.79 -4.80
N GLY A 197 5.51 9.67 -5.39
CA GLY A 197 5.76 8.35 -4.80
C GLY A 197 7.18 7.89 -5.14
N CYS A 198 7.94 7.42 -4.16
CA CYS A 198 9.32 6.97 -4.35
C CYS A 198 9.55 5.56 -3.81
N LEU A 199 10.27 4.73 -4.55
CA LEU A 199 10.95 3.56 -3.99
C LEU A 199 12.44 3.90 -3.94
N LEU A 200 13.01 3.88 -2.73
CA LEU A 200 14.41 4.22 -2.48
C LEU A 200 15.23 2.95 -2.25
N ALA A 201 16.45 2.90 -2.77
CA ALA A 201 17.44 1.88 -2.47
C ALA A 201 18.65 2.50 -1.75
N PHE A 202 19.08 1.84 -0.68
CA PHE A 202 20.24 2.22 0.12
C PHE A 202 21.21 1.05 0.22
N ASP A 203 22.50 1.33 0.30
CA ASP A 203 23.51 0.33 0.65
C ASP A 203 23.32 -0.11 2.11
N GLU A 204 23.25 -1.41 2.35
CA GLU A 204 22.94 -1.98 3.66
C GLU A 204 24.04 -1.70 4.70
N SER A 205 25.29 -1.55 4.27
CA SER A 205 26.44 -1.45 5.17
C SER A 205 26.58 -0.06 5.79
N ASN A 206 26.20 0.99 5.05
CA ASN A 206 26.44 2.38 5.43
C ASN A 206 25.23 3.31 5.28
N GLY A 207 24.13 2.85 4.66
CA GLY A 207 22.93 3.64 4.42
C GLY A 207 23.06 4.63 3.26
N ASP A 208 24.12 4.55 2.45
CA ASP A 208 24.32 5.45 1.33
C ASP A 208 23.21 5.26 0.29
N PHE A 209 22.63 6.37 -0.18
CA PHE A 209 21.63 6.36 -1.23
C PHE A 209 22.22 5.83 -2.54
N LEU A 210 21.59 4.80 -3.12
CA LEU A 210 22.00 4.19 -4.38
C LEU A 210 21.20 4.76 -5.55
N TRP A 211 19.90 4.48 -5.58
CA TRP A 211 19.00 4.89 -6.64
C TRP A 211 17.55 5.08 -6.15
N GLN A 212 16.74 5.75 -6.97
CA GLN A 212 15.32 6.03 -6.70
C GLN A 212 14.47 5.77 -7.94
N HIS A 213 13.39 5.01 -7.78
CA HIS A 213 12.25 5.08 -8.70
C HIS A 213 11.36 6.28 -8.31
N SER A 214 10.89 7.04 -9.31
CA SER A 214 10.09 8.25 -9.10
C SER A 214 8.75 8.19 -9.83
N SER A 215 7.65 8.12 -9.08
CA SER A 215 6.28 8.19 -9.59
C SER A 215 5.72 9.60 -9.41
N GLU A 216 5.59 10.33 -10.52
CA GLU A 216 4.89 11.62 -10.51
C GLU A 216 3.42 11.45 -10.12
N LYS A 217 2.90 12.42 -9.35
CA LYS A 217 1.52 12.39 -8.88
C LYS A 217 0.51 12.36 -10.03
N LEU A 218 -0.58 11.60 -9.86
CA LEU A 218 -1.70 11.63 -10.80
C LEU A 218 -2.38 13.01 -10.80
N ILE A 219 -2.77 13.50 -11.99
CA ILE A 219 -3.45 14.80 -12.13
C ILE A 219 -4.83 14.85 -11.44
N THR A 220 -5.42 13.68 -11.21
CA THR A 220 -6.68 13.53 -10.46
C THR A 220 -6.49 13.77 -8.96
N GLY A 221 -5.25 13.86 -8.48
CA GLY A 221 -4.93 14.15 -7.08
C GLY A 221 -5.62 13.19 -6.11
N ARG A 222 -6.22 13.76 -5.05
CA ARG A 222 -6.83 13.05 -3.91
C ARG A 222 -7.75 11.89 -4.25
N VAL A 223 -8.38 11.92 -5.42
CA VAL A 223 -9.26 10.82 -5.87
C VAL A 223 -8.50 9.49 -5.97
N HIS A 224 -7.27 9.51 -6.48
CA HIS A 224 -6.51 8.29 -6.75
C HIS A 224 -5.12 8.28 -6.11
N ASP A 225 -4.53 9.45 -5.83
CA ASP A 225 -3.14 9.60 -5.41
C ASP A 225 -3.03 10.75 -4.39
N TRP A 226 -3.13 10.38 -3.13
CA TRP A 226 -3.26 11.32 -2.02
C TRP A 226 -2.00 12.20 -1.88
N PRO A 227 -2.15 13.52 -1.61
CA PRO A 227 -1.02 14.42 -1.43
C PRO A 227 -0.09 13.96 -0.31
N LEU A 228 1.22 14.06 -0.55
CA LEU A 228 2.30 13.63 0.34
C LEU A 228 2.32 12.13 0.63
N GLN A 229 1.40 11.34 0.08
CA GLN A 229 1.44 9.91 0.28
C GLN A 229 2.49 9.26 -0.61
N GLY A 230 3.33 8.40 -0.04
CA GLY A 230 4.39 7.72 -0.77
C GLY A 230 3.95 6.48 -1.54
N ILE A 231 4.93 5.70 -1.97
CA ILE A 231 4.71 4.28 -2.27
C ILE A 231 4.60 3.53 -0.93
N CYS A 232 3.48 2.86 -0.68
CA CYS A 232 3.28 2.05 0.54
C CYS A 232 3.66 0.57 0.34
N CYS A 233 3.94 0.16 -0.90
CA CYS A 233 4.36 -1.18 -1.24
C CYS A 233 5.75 -1.47 -0.66
N ALA A 234 5.90 -2.58 0.06
CA ALA A 234 7.18 -3.22 0.27
C ALA A 234 7.47 -4.14 -0.93
N PRO A 235 8.60 -3.96 -1.62
CA PRO A 235 8.89 -4.74 -2.83
C PRO A 235 9.11 -6.23 -2.51
N LEU A 236 8.93 -7.07 -3.52
CA LEU A 236 9.46 -8.43 -3.55
C LEU A 236 10.82 -8.40 -4.27
N VAL A 237 11.86 -8.98 -3.70
CA VAL A 237 13.19 -9.08 -4.33
C VAL A 237 13.55 -10.55 -4.54
N GLU A 238 13.98 -10.91 -5.74
CA GLU A 238 14.51 -12.24 -6.06
C GLU A 238 15.71 -12.12 -6.99
N GLY A 239 16.92 -12.30 -6.42
CA GLY A 239 18.16 -12.16 -7.17
C GLY A 239 18.37 -10.72 -7.60
N ASP A 240 18.64 -10.52 -8.88
CA ASP A 240 18.90 -9.18 -9.44
C ASP A 240 17.61 -8.43 -9.83
N ARG A 241 16.42 -8.95 -9.46
CA ARG A 241 15.14 -8.32 -9.81
C ARG A 241 14.30 -8.02 -8.59
N LEU A 242 13.50 -6.96 -8.69
CA LEU A 242 12.46 -6.66 -7.73
C LEU A 242 11.14 -6.29 -8.40
N TRP A 243 10.03 -6.50 -7.70
CA TRP A 243 8.67 -6.20 -8.14
C TRP A 243 7.91 -5.41 -7.09
N PHE A 244 7.15 -4.40 -7.52
CA PHE A 244 6.37 -3.57 -6.62
C PHE A 244 5.21 -2.88 -7.35
N VAL A 245 4.29 -2.29 -6.57
CA VAL A 245 3.21 -1.45 -7.08
C VAL A 245 3.50 0.01 -6.77
N THR A 246 3.44 0.86 -7.80
CA THR A 246 3.67 2.31 -7.67
C THR A 246 2.43 3.03 -7.12
N SER A 247 2.59 4.29 -6.72
CA SER A 247 1.46 5.16 -6.35
C SER A 247 0.49 5.45 -7.52
N ARG A 248 0.85 5.07 -8.75
CA ARG A 248 0.07 5.31 -9.98
C ARG A 248 -0.69 4.07 -10.48
N GLY A 249 -0.74 2.99 -9.69
CA GLY A 249 -1.42 1.76 -10.09
C GLY A 249 -0.65 1.00 -11.17
N GLU A 250 0.68 1.13 -11.18
CA GLU A 250 1.56 0.39 -12.08
C GLU A 250 2.25 -0.73 -11.31
N VAL A 251 2.23 -1.94 -11.87
CA VAL A 251 3.11 -3.03 -11.45
C VAL A 251 4.39 -2.88 -12.24
N ARG A 252 5.54 -2.86 -11.57
CA ARG A 252 6.84 -2.69 -12.21
C ARG A 252 7.81 -3.78 -11.76
N CYS A 253 8.67 -4.19 -12.68
CA CYS A 253 9.89 -4.93 -12.38
C CYS A 253 11.09 -4.05 -12.61
N LEU A 254 11.98 -3.96 -11.63
CA LEU A 254 13.23 -3.20 -11.70
C LEU A 254 14.43 -4.14 -11.58
N ASP A 255 15.56 -3.74 -12.15
CA ASP A 255 16.85 -4.29 -11.76
C ASP A 255 17.27 -3.70 -10.40
N THR A 256 17.78 -4.57 -9.53
CA THR A 256 18.24 -4.23 -8.18
C THR A 256 19.49 -3.36 -8.15
N LYS A 257 20.33 -3.41 -9.19
CA LYS A 257 21.52 -2.54 -9.30
C LYS A 257 21.14 -1.18 -9.85
N GLY A 258 19.95 -1.02 -10.42
CA GLY A 258 19.61 0.14 -11.23
C GLY A 258 20.67 0.27 -12.33
N PHE A 259 21.03 1.48 -12.72
CA PHE A 259 22.08 1.64 -13.74
C PHE A 259 23.51 1.34 -13.25
N HIS A 260 23.77 0.86 -12.02
CA HIS A 260 25.14 0.74 -11.46
C HIS A 260 26.02 -0.34 -12.11
N ASP A 261 25.46 -1.25 -12.90
CA ASP A 261 26.20 -2.25 -13.67
C ASP A 261 26.54 -1.83 -15.12
N ASP A 262 26.24 -0.57 -15.47
CA ASP A 262 26.47 0.00 -16.80
C ASP A 262 25.53 -0.55 -17.91
N GLU A 263 24.45 -1.24 -17.57
CA GLU A 263 23.45 -1.77 -18.52
C GLU A 263 22.10 -1.00 -18.39
N ASP A 264 21.27 -1.05 -19.45
CA ASP A 264 19.85 -0.61 -19.44
C ASP A 264 19.07 -1.90 -19.69
N ASP A 265 18.48 -2.46 -18.65
CA ASP A 265 18.00 -3.84 -18.61
C ASP A 265 16.56 -4.01 -19.10
N GLY A 266 16.27 -5.18 -19.66
CA GLY A 266 14.91 -5.57 -20.02
C GLY A 266 14.36 -4.95 -21.30
N GLU A 267 13.02 -4.86 -21.38
CA GLU A 267 12.32 -4.43 -22.61
C GLU A 267 12.05 -2.91 -22.62
N VAL A 268 11.92 -2.32 -21.44
CA VAL A 268 11.83 -0.87 -21.29
C VAL A 268 13.25 -0.33 -21.42
N GLN A 269 13.44 0.59 -22.36
CA GLN A 269 14.73 1.17 -22.67
C GLN A 269 14.54 2.66 -22.87
N ASN A 270 15.54 3.46 -22.51
CA ASN A 270 15.50 4.92 -22.70
C ASN A 270 14.26 5.58 -22.05
N GLU A 271 13.82 5.12 -20.87
CA GLU A 271 12.64 5.63 -20.18
C GLU A 271 12.70 7.16 -20.06
N GLU A 272 11.61 7.84 -20.41
CA GLU A 272 11.55 9.30 -20.39
C GLU A 272 11.36 9.80 -18.95
N ALA A 273 12.35 10.55 -18.44
CA ALA A 273 12.29 11.21 -17.14
C ALA A 273 12.19 12.73 -17.28
N ARG A 274 11.31 13.36 -16.50
CA ARG A 274 11.22 14.83 -16.43
C ARG A 274 12.42 15.40 -15.69
N VAL A 275 13.04 16.41 -16.27
CA VAL A 275 14.18 17.13 -15.70
C VAL A 275 13.73 18.42 -15.02
N VAL A 276 13.02 19.29 -15.75
CA VAL A 276 12.59 20.58 -15.20
C VAL A 276 11.34 21.11 -15.89
N ASP A 277 10.47 21.74 -15.11
CA ASP A 277 9.31 22.51 -15.58
C ASP A 277 9.57 24.01 -15.37
N ILE A 278 9.46 24.79 -16.45
CA ILE A 278 9.51 26.24 -16.41
C ILE A 278 8.09 26.75 -16.59
N MET A 279 7.52 27.40 -15.58
CA MET A 279 6.11 27.83 -15.56
C MET A 279 5.95 29.22 -16.16
N ASN A 280 4.87 29.47 -16.88
CA ASN A 280 4.51 30.79 -17.41
C ASN A 280 3.99 31.78 -16.34
N ALA A 281 4.05 31.39 -15.07
CA ALA A 281 3.56 32.13 -13.94
C ALA A 281 4.51 31.99 -12.74
N GLY A 282 4.41 32.92 -11.81
CA GLY A 282 5.24 32.91 -10.61
C GLY A 282 6.72 33.21 -10.93
N PRO A 283 7.66 32.72 -10.10
CA PRO A 283 9.08 33.06 -10.19
C PRO A 283 9.76 32.70 -11.52
N THR A 284 9.19 31.77 -12.29
CA THR A 284 9.78 31.28 -13.54
C THR A 284 9.11 31.86 -14.80
N ALA A 285 8.16 32.79 -14.68
CA ALA A 285 7.41 33.35 -15.81
C ALA A 285 8.31 33.99 -16.89
N ASP A 286 9.31 34.77 -16.47
CA ASP A 286 10.28 35.40 -17.37
C ASP A 286 11.18 34.34 -18.04
N ALA A 287 11.58 33.31 -17.29
CA ALA A 287 12.36 32.19 -17.81
C ALA A 287 11.55 31.39 -18.83
N HIS A 288 10.24 31.20 -18.63
CA HIS A 288 9.35 30.53 -19.58
C HIS A 288 9.28 31.31 -20.89
N ALA A 289 9.01 32.62 -20.83
CA ALA A 289 8.93 33.46 -22.03
C ALA A 289 10.25 33.45 -22.82
N ALA A 290 11.38 33.55 -22.13
CA ALA A 290 12.71 33.48 -22.74
C ALA A 290 13.01 32.10 -23.34
N ALA A 291 12.68 31.01 -22.64
CA ALA A 291 12.87 29.65 -23.11
C ALA A 291 12.08 29.39 -24.39
N LEU A 292 10.80 29.73 -24.41
CA LEU A 292 9.93 29.50 -25.57
C LEU A 292 10.41 30.28 -26.81
N ALA A 293 10.72 31.57 -26.64
CA ALA A 293 11.24 32.41 -27.73
C ALA A 293 12.59 31.89 -28.26
N GLY A 294 13.49 31.49 -27.35
CA GLY A 294 14.77 30.90 -27.74
C GLY A 294 14.59 29.61 -28.54
N LEU A 295 13.73 28.71 -28.07
CA LEU A 295 13.46 27.43 -28.74
C LEU A 295 12.91 27.62 -30.16
N ASP A 296 11.99 28.57 -30.35
CA ASP A 296 11.47 28.93 -31.68
C ASP A 296 12.54 29.54 -32.61
N GLU A 297 13.55 30.20 -32.05
CA GLU A 297 14.73 30.68 -32.77
C GLU A 297 15.84 29.62 -32.96
N GLY A 298 15.63 28.39 -32.48
CA GLY A 298 16.64 27.34 -32.54
C GLY A 298 17.80 27.51 -31.56
N LYS A 299 17.56 28.15 -30.40
CA LYS A 299 18.56 28.41 -29.35
C LYS A 299 18.06 27.97 -27.98
N LEU A 300 18.97 27.55 -27.11
CA LEU A 300 18.66 27.36 -25.69
C LEU A 300 18.97 28.64 -24.92
N ALA A 301 17.93 29.30 -24.39
CA ALA A 301 18.08 30.54 -23.61
C ALA A 301 18.87 30.31 -22.31
N ASP A 302 19.61 31.32 -21.86
CA ASP A 302 20.47 31.21 -20.66
C ASP A 302 19.66 30.92 -19.39
N GLN A 303 18.43 31.42 -19.29
CA GLN A 303 17.51 31.10 -18.21
C GLN A 303 17.14 29.61 -18.21
N ALA A 304 16.92 29.01 -19.37
CA ALA A 304 16.65 27.57 -19.47
C ALA A 304 17.89 26.75 -19.11
N LYS A 305 19.08 27.20 -19.50
CA LYS A 305 20.36 26.57 -19.07
C LYS A 305 20.54 26.61 -17.56
N GLN A 306 20.22 27.73 -16.92
CA GLN A 306 20.28 27.84 -15.46
C GLN A 306 19.30 26.88 -14.78
N MET A 307 18.06 26.78 -15.29
CA MET A 307 17.07 25.85 -14.74
C MET A 307 17.47 24.38 -14.91
N LEU A 308 18.09 24.02 -16.03
CA LEU A 308 18.69 22.70 -16.23
C LEU A 308 19.85 22.45 -15.26
N ALA A 309 20.74 23.43 -15.06
CA ALA A 309 21.84 23.33 -14.11
C ALA A 309 21.35 23.12 -12.66
N ASP A 310 20.32 23.85 -12.24
CA ASP A 310 19.71 23.72 -10.91
C ASP A 310 19.06 22.33 -10.72
N ALA A 311 18.52 21.75 -11.80
CA ALA A 311 17.98 20.39 -11.83
C ALA A 311 19.07 19.29 -11.92
N GLY A 312 20.35 19.66 -11.94
CA GLY A 312 21.48 18.73 -12.01
C GLY A 312 21.96 18.38 -13.42
N GLU A 313 21.49 19.08 -14.44
CA GLU A 313 21.86 18.92 -15.85
C GLU A 313 22.54 20.20 -16.39
N PRO A 314 23.69 20.64 -15.83
CA PRO A 314 24.41 21.79 -16.37
C PRO A 314 24.76 21.57 -17.84
N VAL A 315 24.67 22.65 -18.62
CA VAL A 315 24.86 22.63 -20.08
C VAL A 315 26.28 23.04 -20.41
N ASP A 316 27.05 22.12 -21.01
CA ASP A 316 28.42 22.38 -21.44
C ASP A 316 28.50 22.52 -22.97
N GLY A 317 29.07 23.63 -23.43
CA GLY A 317 29.24 23.91 -24.87
C GLY A 317 27.96 24.35 -25.59
N ASP A 318 27.94 24.11 -26.91
CA ASP A 318 26.84 24.52 -27.79
C ASP A 318 25.71 23.48 -27.80
N VAL A 319 24.46 23.95 -27.73
CA VAL A 319 23.27 23.09 -27.83
C VAL A 319 22.59 23.33 -29.17
N LYS A 320 22.39 22.24 -29.91
CA LYS A 320 21.60 22.24 -31.15
C LYS A 320 20.12 22.07 -30.80
N ILE A 321 19.30 23.04 -31.19
CA ILE A 321 17.84 22.94 -31.08
C ILE A 321 17.25 22.57 -32.44
N GLU A 322 16.41 21.54 -32.45
CA GLU A 322 15.63 21.12 -33.62
C GLU A 322 14.14 21.18 -33.30
N THR A 323 13.39 21.96 -34.09
CA THR A 323 11.93 22.01 -33.97
C THR A 323 11.31 20.73 -34.52
N VAL A 324 10.61 19.98 -33.67
CA VAL A 324 9.82 18.81 -34.07
C VAL A 324 8.40 19.24 -34.44
N SER A 325 7.80 20.10 -33.61
CA SER A 325 6.51 20.74 -33.85
C SER A 325 6.58 22.18 -33.41
N ALA A 326 6.41 23.13 -34.34
CA ALA A 326 6.52 24.56 -34.06
C ALA A 326 5.65 24.99 -32.86
N GLY A 327 6.23 25.77 -31.95
CA GLY A 327 5.58 26.23 -30.73
C GLY A 327 5.17 25.14 -29.73
N LYS A 328 5.58 23.88 -29.93
CA LYS A 328 5.06 22.75 -29.14
C LYS A 328 6.11 21.74 -28.70
N VAL A 329 6.98 21.27 -29.60
CA VAL A 329 7.96 20.21 -29.31
C VAL A 329 9.28 20.49 -30.00
N TRP A 330 10.38 20.37 -29.27
CA TRP A 330 11.74 20.52 -29.75
C TRP A 330 12.64 19.40 -29.23
N LYS A 331 13.77 19.21 -29.90
CA LYS A 331 14.90 18.41 -29.41
C LYS A 331 16.07 19.33 -29.11
N ALA A 332 16.68 19.17 -27.94
CA ALA A 332 17.88 19.89 -27.55
C ALA A 332 19.04 18.90 -27.42
N THR A 333 20.01 18.97 -28.33
CA THR A 333 21.15 18.03 -28.37
C THR A 333 22.44 18.74 -28.00
N GLY A 334 23.15 18.21 -27.01
CA GLY A 334 24.38 18.79 -26.47
C GLY A 334 24.87 17.98 -25.28
N ASN A 335 25.82 18.54 -24.53
CA ASN A 335 26.28 17.95 -23.29
C ASN A 335 25.45 18.46 -22.11
N PHE A 336 24.76 17.55 -21.42
CA PHE A 336 23.93 17.83 -20.25
C PHE A 336 24.43 16.96 -19.10
N GLY A 337 24.85 17.60 -17.99
CA GLY A 337 25.35 16.89 -16.82
C GLY A 337 26.60 16.04 -17.08
N GLY A 338 27.42 16.41 -18.07
CA GLY A 338 28.59 15.65 -18.48
C GLY A 338 28.29 14.56 -19.52
N VAL A 339 27.05 14.41 -19.98
CA VAL A 339 26.63 13.38 -20.92
C VAL A 339 26.15 14.00 -22.23
N ASP A 340 26.71 13.56 -23.36
CA ASP A 340 26.22 13.93 -24.68
C ASP A 340 24.87 13.24 -24.93
N ARG A 341 23.78 14.00 -24.92
CA ARG A 341 22.42 13.47 -25.11
C ARG A 341 21.48 14.45 -25.80
N THR A 342 20.32 13.94 -26.20
CA THR A 342 19.21 14.73 -26.71
C THR A 342 18.10 14.78 -25.66
N LEU A 343 17.76 15.98 -25.19
CA LEU A 343 16.58 16.21 -24.39
C LEU A 343 15.37 16.47 -25.30
N THR A 344 14.21 15.95 -24.91
CA THR A 344 12.93 16.34 -25.51
C THR A 344 12.37 17.52 -24.73
N VAL A 345 11.94 18.57 -25.43
CA VAL A 345 11.34 19.77 -24.83
C VAL A 345 9.90 19.91 -25.31
N LYS A 346 8.95 20.07 -24.39
CA LYS A 346 7.52 20.12 -24.71
C LYS A 346 6.85 21.35 -24.05
N GLN A 347 6.09 22.13 -24.82
CA GLN A 347 5.12 23.09 -24.26
C GLN A 347 3.84 22.34 -23.88
N ILE A 348 3.55 22.23 -22.59
CA ILE A 348 2.41 21.48 -22.06
C ILE A 348 1.58 22.43 -21.19
N GLY A 349 0.52 23.01 -21.76
CA GLY A 349 -0.31 23.99 -21.04
C GLY A 349 0.55 25.17 -20.56
N PRO A 350 0.63 25.45 -19.24
CA PRO A 350 1.37 26.59 -18.71
C PRO A 350 2.89 26.40 -18.58
N ARG A 351 3.45 25.25 -18.99
CA ARG A 351 4.87 24.91 -18.77
C ARG A 351 5.62 24.58 -20.05
N VAL A 352 6.90 24.94 -20.06
CA VAL A 352 7.93 24.34 -20.92
C VAL A 352 8.64 23.28 -20.09
N SER A 353 8.54 22.02 -20.50
CA SER A 353 9.08 20.86 -19.78
C SER A 353 10.24 20.24 -20.56
N PHE A 354 11.35 19.98 -19.88
CA PHE A 354 12.50 19.25 -20.42
C PHE A 354 12.49 17.81 -19.91
N PHE A 355 12.76 16.87 -20.82
CA PHE A 355 12.79 15.44 -20.55
C PHE A 355 14.10 14.84 -21.06
N LYS A 356 14.66 13.91 -20.30
CA LYS A 356 15.79 13.07 -20.72
C LYS A 356 15.33 11.63 -20.88
N SER A 357 16.02 10.88 -21.74
CA SER A 357 15.99 9.42 -21.64
C SER A 357 16.99 8.98 -20.58
N LEU A 358 16.55 8.11 -19.69
CA LEU A 358 17.40 7.42 -18.74
C LEU A 358 18.28 6.37 -19.44
N GLY A 359 19.38 6.00 -18.80
CA GLY A 359 20.30 4.99 -19.27
C GLY A 359 21.52 4.89 -18.35
N PRO A 360 22.59 4.18 -18.77
CA PRO A 360 23.72 3.81 -17.91
C PRO A 360 24.47 4.97 -17.23
N ASN A 361 24.32 6.21 -17.68
CA ASN A 361 24.93 7.38 -17.03
C ASN A 361 24.09 7.95 -15.88
N ASP A 362 22.84 7.53 -15.74
CA ASP A 362 21.87 8.04 -14.77
C ASP A 362 21.80 7.15 -13.51
N LYS A 363 22.97 6.86 -12.91
CA LYS A 363 23.17 5.92 -11.79
C LYS A 363 22.27 6.08 -10.56
N ARG A 364 21.63 7.24 -10.40
CA ARG A 364 20.75 7.55 -9.27
C ARG A 364 19.29 7.27 -9.56
N ASP A 365 18.98 6.90 -10.79
CA ASP A 365 17.66 6.48 -11.25
C ASP A 365 17.56 4.96 -11.23
N ALA A 366 16.34 4.47 -11.01
CA ALA A 366 16.06 3.05 -11.16
C ALA A 366 16.12 2.62 -12.63
N ASP A 367 16.55 1.39 -12.86
CA ASP A 367 16.47 0.72 -14.15
C ASP A 367 15.20 -0.15 -14.19
N VAL A 368 14.38 0.02 -15.22
CA VAL A 368 13.04 -0.58 -15.33
C VAL A 368 13.08 -1.67 -16.38
N ILE A 369 12.77 -2.90 -15.98
CA ILE A 369 12.75 -4.05 -16.88
C ILE A 369 11.43 -4.10 -17.67
N TRP A 370 10.29 -3.97 -16.97
CA TRP A 370 8.96 -3.90 -17.57
C TRP A 370 7.95 -3.14 -16.67
N VAL A 371 6.88 -2.66 -17.29
CA VAL A 371 5.78 -1.92 -16.64
C VAL A 371 4.43 -2.43 -17.12
N PHE A 372 3.49 -2.60 -16.19
CA PHE A 372 2.08 -2.86 -16.48
C PHE A 372 1.19 -1.84 -15.75
N ASN A 373 0.40 -1.04 -16.48
CA ASN A 373 -0.44 0.00 -15.89
C ASN A 373 -1.89 -0.49 -15.71
N MET A 374 -2.26 -0.82 -14.46
CA MET A 374 -3.58 -1.41 -14.16
C MET A 374 -4.73 -0.44 -14.45
N MET A 375 -4.52 0.87 -14.30
CA MET A 375 -5.57 1.86 -14.55
C MET A 375 -5.92 1.94 -16.04
N THR A 376 -4.92 2.01 -16.92
CA THR A 376 -5.16 2.13 -18.35
C THR A 376 -5.48 0.80 -19.01
N GLU A 377 -4.88 -0.30 -18.55
CA GLU A 377 -5.03 -1.61 -19.19
C GLU A 377 -6.23 -2.41 -18.66
N LEU A 378 -6.60 -2.23 -17.38
CA LEU A 378 -7.69 -2.96 -16.73
C LEU A 378 -8.87 -2.09 -16.32
N GLY A 379 -8.77 -0.76 -16.49
CA GLY A 379 -9.82 0.17 -16.09
C GLY A 379 -9.97 0.33 -14.57
N VAL A 380 -8.94 -0.04 -13.80
CA VAL A 380 -8.94 0.06 -12.33
C VAL A 380 -8.98 1.54 -11.90
N SER A 381 -9.78 1.82 -10.87
CA SER A 381 -9.84 3.13 -10.20
C SER A 381 -9.41 2.93 -8.75
N GLN A 382 -8.12 3.14 -8.49
CA GLN A 382 -7.56 2.94 -7.15
C GLN A 382 -8.08 3.99 -6.15
N HIS A 383 -8.31 3.62 -4.90
CA HIS A 383 -8.79 4.57 -3.87
C HIS A 383 -7.66 5.04 -2.95
N ASN A 384 -7.50 6.36 -2.82
CA ASN A 384 -6.44 7.10 -2.11
C ASN A 384 -5.00 6.86 -2.60
N MET A 385 -4.62 5.59 -2.78
CA MET A 385 -3.35 5.12 -3.32
C MET A 385 -3.46 3.63 -3.63
N ALA A 386 -2.65 3.14 -4.56
CA ALA A 386 -2.43 1.70 -4.66
C ALA A 386 -1.53 1.22 -3.51
N ALA A 387 -1.97 0.21 -2.77
CA ALA A 387 -1.19 -0.45 -1.74
C ALA A 387 -1.31 -1.96 -1.90
N CYS A 388 -0.24 -2.57 -2.40
CA CYS A 388 -0.08 -4.02 -2.47
C CYS A 388 1.40 -4.36 -2.42
N SER A 389 1.88 -4.87 -1.29
CA SER A 389 3.16 -5.57 -1.25
C SER A 389 2.97 -6.90 -1.97
N VAL A 390 3.51 -7.05 -3.17
CA VAL A 390 3.28 -8.24 -4.02
C VAL A 390 3.92 -9.49 -3.40
N THR A 391 3.53 -10.67 -3.88
CA THR A 391 4.25 -11.93 -3.57
C THR A 391 4.21 -12.86 -4.77
N SER A 392 5.08 -13.87 -4.75
CA SER A 392 5.27 -14.83 -5.83
C SER A 392 4.99 -16.28 -5.40
N TYR A 393 4.72 -17.12 -6.40
CA TYR A 393 4.75 -18.56 -6.27
C TYR A 393 5.30 -19.17 -7.56
N GLY A 394 6.59 -19.53 -7.57
CA GLY A 394 7.30 -19.83 -8.80
C GLY A 394 7.38 -18.58 -9.69
N ASP A 395 6.98 -18.68 -10.95
CA ASP A 395 6.96 -17.57 -11.91
C ASP A 395 5.70 -16.69 -11.84
N LEU A 396 4.76 -17.01 -10.94
CA LEU A 396 3.53 -16.26 -10.76
C LEU A 396 3.76 -15.07 -9.82
N LEU A 397 3.17 -13.92 -10.13
CA LEU A 397 3.11 -12.72 -9.31
C LEU A 397 1.65 -12.38 -9.01
N PHE A 398 1.30 -12.23 -7.74
CA PHE A 398 -0.06 -11.92 -7.31
C PHE A 398 -0.17 -10.47 -6.85
N VAL A 399 -1.20 -9.78 -7.34
CA VAL A 399 -1.36 -8.33 -7.15
C VAL A 399 -2.81 -7.98 -6.82
N ASN A 400 -3.00 -7.28 -5.70
CA ASN A 400 -4.24 -6.55 -5.38
C ASN A 400 -4.20 -5.20 -6.12
N THR A 401 -5.26 -4.89 -6.87
CA THR A 401 -5.29 -3.71 -7.75
C THR A 401 -5.62 -2.41 -7.03
N SER A 402 -6.04 -2.50 -5.77
CA SER A 402 -6.51 -1.37 -4.97
C SER A 402 -7.75 -0.65 -5.51
N ASN A 403 -8.49 -1.28 -6.42
CA ASN A 403 -9.76 -0.76 -6.92
C ASN A 403 -10.68 -0.35 -5.75
N GLY A 404 -11.32 0.82 -5.84
CA GLY A 404 -12.09 1.35 -4.73
C GLY A 404 -12.97 2.52 -5.09
N GLN A 405 -13.54 3.14 -4.06
CA GLN A 405 -14.47 4.25 -4.22
C GLN A 405 -13.80 5.52 -4.75
N ASP A 406 -14.60 6.50 -5.15
CA ASP A 406 -14.12 7.86 -5.39
C ASP A 406 -14.01 8.67 -4.08
N GLU A 407 -13.58 9.94 -4.19
CA GLU A 407 -13.40 10.87 -3.07
C GLU A 407 -14.68 11.14 -2.23
N SER A 408 -15.87 10.77 -2.72
CA SER A 408 -17.11 10.88 -1.94
C SER A 408 -17.27 9.76 -0.92
N HIS A 409 -16.49 8.68 -1.07
CA HIS A 409 -16.59 7.44 -0.29
C HIS A 409 -17.98 6.77 -0.37
N THR A 410 -18.74 7.06 -1.43
CA THR A 410 -20.08 6.46 -1.66
C THR A 410 -20.27 5.82 -3.04
N ASN A 411 -19.52 6.27 -4.03
CA ASN A 411 -19.62 5.81 -5.41
C ASN A 411 -18.39 4.98 -5.80
N LEU A 412 -18.61 3.86 -6.50
CA LEU A 412 -17.58 2.96 -7.01
C LEU A 412 -17.42 3.19 -8.52
N PRO A 413 -16.34 3.85 -9.00
CA PRO A 413 -16.21 4.24 -10.40
C PRO A 413 -16.07 3.05 -11.36
N ALA A 414 -15.43 1.97 -10.91
CA ALA A 414 -15.04 0.84 -11.75
C ALA A 414 -15.51 -0.51 -11.15
N PRO A 415 -16.84 -0.77 -11.07
CA PRO A 415 -17.39 -1.97 -10.43
C PRO A 415 -17.07 -3.29 -11.15
N ASP A 416 -16.73 -3.22 -12.43
CA ASP A 416 -16.36 -4.38 -13.25
C ASP A 416 -14.84 -4.56 -13.41
N ALA A 417 -14.03 -3.61 -12.93
CA ALA A 417 -12.58 -3.74 -12.97
C ALA A 417 -12.12 -4.86 -12.03
N PRO A 418 -11.04 -5.57 -12.39
CA PRO A 418 -10.50 -6.62 -11.53
C PRO A 418 -9.92 -6.04 -10.25
N SER A 419 -10.13 -6.74 -9.16
CA SER A 419 -9.62 -6.44 -7.82
C SER A 419 -8.39 -7.27 -7.49
N PHE A 420 -8.22 -8.41 -8.15
CA PHE A 420 -7.08 -9.31 -7.95
C PHE A 420 -6.61 -9.91 -9.28
N ILE A 421 -5.31 -9.93 -9.50
CA ILE A 421 -4.71 -10.44 -10.74
C ILE A 421 -3.52 -11.35 -10.43
N CYS A 422 -3.28 -12.29 -11.36
CA CYS A 422 -2.06 -13.06 -11.43
C CYS A 422 -1.34 -12.75 -12.74
N MET A 423 -0.02 -12.57 -12.64
CA MET A 423 0.84 -12.19 -13.75
C MET A 423 2.01 -13.15 -13.84
N ASP A 424 2.56 -13.32 -15.04
CA ASP A 424 3.91 -13.87 -15.20
C ASP A 424 4.92 -12.80 -14.77
N LYS A 425 5.70 -13.07 -13.72
CA LYS A 425 6.62 -12.09 -13.12
C LYS A 425 7.78 -11.70 -14.05
N ASN A 426 8.08 -12.53 -15.05
CA ASN A 426 9.21 -12.33 -15.95
C ASN A 426 8.86 -11.37 -17.09
N SER A 427 7.62 -11.40 -17.57
CA SER A 427 7.15 -10.61 -18.72
C SER A 427 6.13 -9.53 -18.37
N GLY A 428 5.55 -9.55 -17.17
CA GLY A 428 4.45 -8.65 -16.79
C GLY A 428 3.12 -8.99 -17.46
N LYS A 429 3.01 -10.13 -18.14
CA LYS A 429 1.75 -10.56 -18.78
C LYS A 429 0.74 -11.00 -17.73
N VAL A 430 -0.47 -10.44 -17.78
CA VAL A 430 -1.62 -10.93 -16.99
C VAL A 430 -2.04 -12.32 -17.47
N LEU A 431 -2.09 -13.27 -16.53
CA LEU A 431 -2.50 -14.66 -16.76
C LEU A 431 -3.99 -14.84 -16.49
N TRP A 432 -4.48 -14.28 -15.39
CA TRP A 432 -5.90 -14.25 -15.06
C TRP A 432 -6.26 -13.04 -14.21
N THR A 433 -7.56 -12.73 -14.19
CA THR A 433 -8.14 -11.67 -13.37
C THR A 433 -9.35 -12.17 -12.58
N ASP A 434 -9.57 -11.60 -11.41
CA ASP A 434 -10.77 -11.77 -10.60
C ASP A 434 -11.31 -10.40 -10.18
N LYS A 435 -12.63 -10.24 -10.27
CA LYS A 435 -13.31 -8.99 -9.95
C LYS A 435 -13.96 -8.98 -8.57
N SER A 436 -13.77 -10.01 -7.75
CA SER A 436 -14.32 -10.02 -6.40
C SER A 436 -13.60 -8.95 -5.57
N PRO A 437 -14.33 -8.08 -4.85
CA PRO A 437 -15.75 -8.21 -4.53
C PRO A 437 -16.71 -7.38 -5.40
N GLY A 438 -16.20 -6.68 -6.42
CA GLY A 438 -16.98 -5.92 -7.40
C GLY A 438 -17.74 -4.77 -6.73
N GLU A 439 -19.05 -4.68 -6.98
CA GLU A 439 -19.92 -3.65 -6.38
C GLU A 439 -19.95 -3.66 -4.83
N ASN A 440 -19.40 -4.69 -4.18
CA ASN A 440 -19.43 -4.82 -2.72
C ASN A 440 -18.23 -4.17 -2.01
N ILE A 441 -17.30 -3.52 -2.74
CA ILE A 441 -16.18 -2.81 -2.12
C ILE A 441 -16.72 -1.76 -1.14
N LEU A 442 -16.30 -1.82 0.13
CA LEU A 442 -16.76 -0.90 1.17
C LEU A 442 -16.08 0.46 1.09
N HIS A 443 -14.78 0.49 0.79
CA HIS A 443 -13.99 1.73 0.75
C HIS A 443 -12.85 1.65 -0.28
N GLY A 444 -11.72 1.08 0.10
CA GLY A 444 -10.62 0.71 -0.80
C GLY A 444 -10.16 -0.72 -0.54
N GLN A 445 -9.04 -1.09 -1.17
CA GLN A 445 -8.46 -2.42 -1.06
C GLN A 445 -6.95 -2.31 -0.87
N TRP A 446 -6.47 -2.59 0.35
CA TRP A 446 -5.07 -2.34 0.73
C TRP A 446 -4.35 -3.56 1.31
N SER A 447 -5.07 -4.67 1.57
CA SER A 447 -4.44 -5.90 2.05
C SER A 447 -3.58 -6.56 0.97
N SER A 448 -2.39 -6.98 1.36
CA SER A 448 -1.43 -7.67 0.50
C SER A 448 -1.73 -9.17 0.44
N PRO A 449 -1.47 -9.84 -0.69
CA PRO A 449 -1.70 -11.28 -0.80
C PRO A 449 -0.65 -12.10 -0.03
N ALA A 450 -1.04 -13.31 0.33
CA ALA A 450 -0.18 -14.35 0.88
C ALA A 450 -0.37 -15.66 0.11
N VAL A 451 0.62 -16.55 0.09
CA VAL A 451 0.52 -17.85 -0.57
C VAL A 451 0.99 -18.96 0.36
N GLY A 452 0.10 -19.88 0.69
CA GLY A 452 0.38 -21.07 1.51
C GLY A 452 0.13 -22.37 0.75
N GLU A 453 0.68 -23.47 1.26
CA GLU A 453 0.35 -24.81 0.79
C GLU A 453 -0.40 -25.56 1.90
N PHE A 454 -1.58 -26.07 1.56
CA PHE A 454 -2.48 -26.71 2.51
C PHE A 454 -2.95 -28.03 1.95
N ASP A 455 -2.59 -29.14 2.61
CA ASP A 455 -2.81 -30.51 2.14
C ASP A 455 -2.35 -30.74 0.68
N GLY A 456 -1.19 -30.17 0.33
CA GLY A 456 -0.60 -30.27 -1.02
C GLY A 456 -1.28 -29.38 -2.07
N VAL A 457 -2.22 -28.53 -1.69
CA VAL A 457 -2.84 -27.54 -2.59
C VAL A 457 -2.20 -26.18 -2.33
N PRO A 458 -1.48 -25.59 -3.30
CA PRO A 458 -1.01 -24.22 -3.19
C PRO A 458 -2.19 -23.26 -3.37
N GLN A 459 -2.35 -22.35 -2.41
CA GLN A 459 -3.46 -21.42 -2.34
C GLN A 459 -2.94 -19.99 -2.18
N VAL A 460 -3.42 -19.09 -3.03
CA VAL A 460 -3.22 -17.65 -2.88
C VAL A 460 -4.42 -17.04 -2.16
N LEU A 461 -4.11 -16.30 -1.10
CA LEU A 461 -5.08 -15.65 -0.22
C LEU A 461 -5.20 -14.18 -0.62
N PHE A 462 -6.42 -13.77 -0.93
CA PHE A 462 -6.78 -12.40 -1.26
C PHE A 462 -7.82 -11.90 -0.25
N ALA A 463 -7.48 -10.82 0.45
CA ALA A 463 -8.36 -10.16 1.38
C ALA A 463 -9.02 -8.95 0.71
N GLY A 464 -10.34 -9.06 0.48
CA GLY A 464 -11.14 -8.09 -0.24
C GLY A 464 -11.55 -6.88 0.59
N GLY A 465 -11.81 -5.76 -0.10
CA GLY A 465 -12.31 -4.52 0.51
C GLY A 465 -13.76 -4.58 1.00
N ASP A 466 -14.40 -5.74 0.90
CA ASP A 466 -15.74 -6.06 1.43
C ASP A 466 -15.71 -6.78 2.77
N GLY A 467 -14.51 -7.09 3.28
CA GLY A 467 -14.33 -7.86 4.50
C GLY A 467 -14.28 -9.38 4.29
N ILE A 468 -14.16 -9.84 3.04
CA ILE A 468 -14.12 -11.27 2.70
C ILE A 468 -12.71 -11.68 2.30
N VAL A 469 -12.21 -12.77 2.88
CA VAL A 469 -11.02 -13.47 2.39
C VAL A 469 -11.43 -14.50 1.37
N CYS A 470 -10.87 -14.43 0.17
CA CYS A 470 -10.98 -15.46 -0.87
C CYS A 470 -9.66 -16.23 -0.97
N SER A 471 -9.77 -17.53 -1.17
CA SER A 471 -8.64 -18.38 -1.54
C SER A 471 -8.82 -18.91 -2.94
N PHE A 472 -7.80 -18.71 -3.78
CA PHE A 472 -7.73 -19.28 -5.11
C PHE A 472 -6.60 -20.29 -5.18
N ARG A 473 -6.69 -21.26 -6.09
CA ARG A 473 -5.53 -22.09 -6.44
C ARG A 473 -4.41 -21.16 -6.94
N ALA A 474 -3.20 -21.30 -6.39
CA ALA A 474 -2.04 -20.51 -6.79
C ALA A 474 -1.41 -21.11 -8.06
N ASP A 475 -2.08 -20.96 -9.20
CA ASP A 475 -1.61 -21.37 -10.51
C ASP A 475 -1.88 -20.30 -11.58
N GLY A 476 -1.56 -20.62 -12.84
CA GLY A 476 -1.80 -19.77 -13.99
C GLY A 476 -3.27 -19.68 -14.44
N GLY A 477 -4.20 -20.29 -13.70
CA GLY A 477 -5.63 -20.32 -14.02
C GLY A 477 -5.97 -21.09 -15.29
N SER A 478 -7.22 -20.95 -15.74
CA SER A 478 -7.72 -21.51 -17.00
C SER A 478 -8.64 -20.50 -17.67
N ASP A 479 -8.46 -20.28 -18.98
CA ASP A 479 -9.23 -19.31 -19.78
C ASP A 479 -9.28 -17.90 -19.16
N GLY A 480 -8.15 -17.45 -18.61
CA GLY A 480 -8.01 -16.12 -18.00
C GLY A 480 -8.70 -15.98 -16.63
N LYS A 481 -9.07 -17.09 -15.98
CA LYS A 481 -9.78 -17.11 -14.70
C LYS A 481 -9.08 -17.97 -13.65
N PRO A 482 -9.09 -17.57 -12.37
CA PRO A 482 -8.61 -18.42 -11.29
C PRO A 482 -9.65 -19.47 -10.87
N GLU A 483 -9.20 -20.52 -10.19
CA GLU A 483 -10.06 -21.46 -9.47
C GLU A 483 -10.28 -20.96 -8.03
N LEU A 484 -11.49 -20.49 -7.71
CA LEU A 484 -11.86 -20.16 -6.33
C LEU A 484 -12.06 -21.45 -5.51
N LEU A 485 -11.33 -21.59 -4.41
CA LEU A 485 -11.38 -22.74 -3.52
C LEU A 485 -12.35 -22.51 -2.36
N TRP A 486 -12.24 -21.37 -1.69
CA TRP A 486 -13.12 -21.00 -0.59
C TRP A 486 -13.20 -19.48 -0.40
N LYS A 487 -14.24 -19.04 0.32
CA LYS A 487 -14.39 -17.66 0.79
C LYS A 487 -14.85 -17.61 2.24
N PHE A 488 -14.41 -16.59 2.97
CA PHE A 488 -14.69 -16.38 4.38
C PHE A 488 -15.04 -14.91 4.64
N ASP A 489 -16.29 -14.62 4.99
CA ASP A 489 -16.69 -13.28 5.40
C ASP A 489 -16.34 -13.06 6.88
N ALA A 490 -15.29 -12.26 7.10
CA ALA A 490 -14.69 -11.98 8.39
C ALA A 490 -15.48 -10.97 9.24
N ASN A 491 -16.66 -10.56 8.75
CA ASN A 491 -17.60 -9.74 9.50
C ASN A 491 -18.77 -10.57 10.05
N PRO A 492 -19.22 -10.30 11.30
CA PRO A 492 -20.52 -10.73 11.79
C PRO A 492 -21.62 -10.33 10.81
N LYS A 493 -22.62 -11.19 10.61
CA LYS A 493 -23.63 -10.95 9.55
C LYS A 493 -24.58 -9.78 9.86
N THR A 494 -24.68 -9.39 11.13
CA THR A 494 -25.44 -8.24 11.61
C THR A 494 -24.65 -6.94 11.62
N SER A 495 -23.33 -6.99 11.36
CA SER A 495 -22.48 -5.80 11.27
C SER A 495 -22.94 -4.85 10.16
N GLU A 496 -22.77 -3.56 10.38
CA GLU A 496 -23.23 -2.52 9.47
C GLU A 496 -22.09 -1.58 9.09
N TRP A 497 -21.95 -1.32 7.79
CA TRP A 497 -21.07 -0.28 7.28
C TRP A 497 -21.74 1.08 7.42
N LYS A 498 -21.09 1.97 8.18
CA LYS A 498 -21.44 3.39 8.28
C LYS A 498 -20.20 4.20 7.97
N LEU A 499 -20.34 5.15 7.06
CA LEU A 499 -19.27 6.08 6.72
C LEU A 499 -18.94 6.94 7.96
N GLY A 500 -17.65 7.19 8.20
CA GLY A 500 -17.21 8.01 9.33
C GLY A 500 -17.00 7.26 10.64
N GLY A 501 -16.78 5.94 10.59
CA GLY A 501 -16.24 5.19 11.72
C GLY A 501 -17.23 4.60 12.72
N GLU A 502 -18.50 5.03 12.73
CA GLU A 502 -19.53 4.50 13.65
C GLU A 502 -20.04 3.08 13.29
N GLY A 503 -19.56 2.50 12.18
CA GLY A 503 -19.96 1.18 11.69
C GLY A 503 -19.16 0.04 12.33
N THR A 504 -19.80 -1.10 12.51
CA THR A 504 -19.16 -2.33 13.02
C THR A 504 -18.68 -3.27 11.91
N ARG A 505 -19.07 -3.00 10.66
CA ARG A 505 -18.57 -3.74 9.49
C ARG A 505 -17.23 -3.16 9.06
N ASN A 506 -16.27 -4.02 8.77
CA ASN A 506 -14.90 -3.68 8.44
C ASN A 506 -14.51 -4.18 7.03
N ASN A 507 -13.51 -3.53 6.45
CA ASN A 507 -12.73 -4.09 5.35
C ASN A 507 -11.53 -4.88 5.95
N ILE A 508 -10.62 -5.35 5.10
CA ILE A 508 -9.39 -6.00 5.54
C ILE A 508 -8.21 -5.20 5.03
N ILE A 509 -7.42 -4.67 5.96
CA ILE A 509 -6.15 -3.96 5.69
C ILE A 509 -4.97 -4.86 6.06
N ALA A 510 -5.06 -5.54 7.19
CA ALA A 510 -4.08 -6.53 7.62
C ALA A 510 -3.82 -7.58 6.52
N THR A 511 -2.57 -8.06 6.44
CA THR A 511 -2.19 -9.11 5.50
C THR A 511 -2.51 -10.49 6.09
N PRO A 512 -3.11 -11.44 5.36
CA PRO A 512 -3.28 -12.80 5.86
C PRO A 512 -1.93 -13.46 6.15
N VAL A 513 -1.82 -14.15 7.29
CA VAL A 513 -0.60 -14.87 7.70
C VAL A 513 -0.85 -16.37 7.67
N VAL A 514 0.12 -17.10 7.13
CA VAL A 514 0.11 -18.56 7.11
C VAL A 514 1.06 -19.08 8.19
N TYR A 515 0.54 -19.87 9.12
CA TYR A 515 1.33 -20.49 10.18
C TYR A 515 0.79 -21.90 10.49
N GLU A 516 1.69 -22.89 10.49
CA GLU A 516 1.37 -24.31 10.75
C GLU A 516 0.10 -24.85 10.05
N GLY A 517 -0.11 -24.48 8.78
CA GLY A 517 -1.24 -24.95 7.99
C GLY A 517 -2.57 -24.22 8.25
N LEU A 518 -2.57 -23.18 9.07
CA LEU A 518 -3.72 -22.32 9.36
C LEU A 518 -3.52 -20.92 8.77
N VAL A 519 -4.63 -20.18 8.63
CA VAL A 519 -4.66 -18.80 8.14
C VAL A 519 -5.16 -17.88 9.24
N TYR A 520 -4.44 -16.78 9.45
CA TYR A 520 -4.75 -15.75 10.44
C TYR A 520 -5.01 -14.41 9.75
N VAL A 521 -6.09 -13.73 10.13
CA VAL A 521 -6.44 -12.44 9.53
C VAL A 521 -7.22 -11.56 10.51
N ALA A 522 -6.84 -10.29 10.59
CA ALA A 522 -7.56 -9.27 11.34
C ALA A 522 -8.33 -8.33 10.41
N VAL A 523 -9.43 -7.75 10.89
CA VAL A 523 -10.24 -6.78 10.13
C VAL A 523 -10.07 -5.37 10.65
N GLY A 524 -10.29 -4.37 9.80
CA GLY A 524 -10.17 -2.97 10.18
C GLY A 524 -10.81 -2.01 9.18
N GLN A 525 -10.51 -0.73 9.32
CA GLN A 525 -10.88 0.30 8.36
C GLN A 525 -9.72 1.26 8.13
N ASP A 526 -9.88 2.10 7.11
CA ASP A 526 -9.03 3.25 6.88
C ASP A 526 -8.81 4.00 8.22
N PRO A 527 -7.56 4.26 8.63
CA PRO A 527 -7.23 4.99 9.85
C PRO A 527 -8.00 6.30 10.01
N GLU A 528 -8.37 6.99 8.91
CA GLU A 528 -9.17 8.23 8.98
C GLU A 528 -10.59 8.02 9.50
N HIS A 529 -11.09 6.77 9.54
CA HIS A 529 -12.37 6.41 10.16
C HIS A 529 -12.27 6.11 11.67
N GLY A 530 -11.06 6.21 12.25
CA GLY A 530 -10.83 6.07 13.68
C GLY A 530 -11.09 4.67 14.23
N GLU A 531 -11.20 4.61 15.55
CA GLU A 531 -11.36 3.38 16.34
C GLU A 531 -12.74 2.73 16.12
N GLY A 532 -12.84 1.45 16.47
CA GLY A 532 -14.08 0.69 16.43
C GLY A 532 -13.85 -0.79 16.65
N GLU A 533 -14.94 -1.56 16.63
CA GLU A 533 -14.93 -3.01 16.78
C GLU A 533 -14.05 -3.68 15.72
N GLY A 534 -13.21 -4.63 16.14
CA GLY A 534 -12.41 -5.47 15.25
C GLY A 534 -12.55 -6.95 15.57
N HIS A 535 -11.94 -7.75 14.70
CA HIS A 535 -11.97 -9.21 14.77
C HIS A 535 -10.64 -9.77 14.31
N LEU A 536 -10.18 -10.79 15.01
CA LEU A 536 -9.07 -11.65 14.61
C LEU A 536 -9.58 -13.09 14.44
N TRP A 537 -9.26 -13.69 13.31
CA TRP A 537 -9.73 -15.02 12.94
C TRP A 537 -8.55 -15.98 12.76
N CYS A 538 -8.72 -17.22 13.24
CA CYS A 538 -7.94 -18.37 12.81
C CYS A 538 -8.83 -19.32 12.00
N ILE A 539 -8.39 -19.63 10.78
CA ILE A 539 -9.19 -20.29 9.75
C ILE A 539 -8.47 -21.55 9.27
N ASP A 540 -9.21 -22.64 9.11
CA ASP A 540 -8.80 -23.87 8.44
C ASP A 540 -8.99 -23.75 6.90
N PRO A 541 -7.90 -23.64 6.13
CA PRO A 541 -7.94 -23.40 4.69
C PRO A 541 -8.17 -24.68 3.86
N THR A 542 -8.43 -25.82 4.51
CA THR A 542 -8.63 -27.11 3.82
C THR A 542 -10.09 -27.31 3.36
N LYS A 543 -11.04 -26.53 3.89
CA LYS A 543 -12.44 -26.55 3.45
C LYS A 543 -12.64 -25.87 2.10
N ARG A 544 -13.84 -26.01 1.52
CA ARG A 544 -14.20 -25.48 0.18
C ARG A 544 -15.55 -24.77 0.19
N GLY A 545 -15.75 -23.85 -0.74
CA GLY A 545 -16.98 -23.06 -0.87
C GLY A 545 -17.07 -21.92 0.14
N ASP A 546 -18.29 -21.61 0.61
CA ASP A 546 -18.48 -20.63 1.67
C ASP A 546 -18.17 -21.27 3.04
N VAL A 547 -17.08 -20.84 3.64
CA VAL A 547 -16.54 -21.38 4.89
C VAL A 547 -16.65 -20.38 6.05
N SER A 548 -17.41 -19.30 5.86
CA SER A 548 -17.69 -18.27 6.88
C SER A 548 -18.24 -18.90 8.17
N SER A 549 -18.09 -18.21 9.32
CA SER A 549 -18.68 -18.63 10.61
C SER A 549 -20.20 -18.83 10.53
N GLN A 550 -20.87 -17.92 9.85
CA GLN A 550 -22.32 -17.89 9.68
C GLN A 550 -22.71 -17.62 8.23
N LEU A 551 -23.93 -18.02 7.87
CA LEU A 551 -24.59 -17.74 6.60
C LEU A 551 -25.71 -16.73 6.82
N ALA A 552 -25.85 -15.79 5.90
CA ALA A 552 -27.00 -14.89 5.85
C ALA A 552 -28.17 -15.60 5.16
N MET A 553 -29.32 -15.67 5.84
CA MET A 553 -30.49 -16.42 5.40
C MET A 553 -31.77 -15.60 5.55
N LYS A 554 -32.80 -15.92 4.76
CA LYS A 554 -34.16 -15.42 4.94
C LYS A 554 -35.05 -16.50 5.55
N VAL A 555 -35.91 -16.10 6.49
CA VAL A 555 -36.93 -16.98 7.07
C VAL A 555 -38.16 -17.01 6.16
N GLU A 556 -38.46 -18.18 5.62
CA GLU A 556 -39.63 -18.43 4.78
C GLU A 556 -40.46 -19.59 5.36
N GLY A 557 -41.41 -19.24 6.25
CA GLY A 557 -42.13 -20.23 7.04
C GLY A 557 -41.19 -20.99 7.97
N GLU A 558 -41.08 -22.30 7.78
CA GLU A 558 -40.13 -23.16 8.52
C GLU A 558 -38.76 -23.29 7.83
N LYS A 559 -38.60 -22.74 6.62
CA LYS A 559 -37.37 -22.85 5.83
C LYS A 559 -36.45 -21.65 6.02
N ARG A 560 -35.16 -21.90 5.83
CA ARG A 560 -34.10 -20.89 5.77
C ARG A 560 -33.49 -20.95 4.38
N VAL A 561 -33.51 -19.83 3.66
CA VAL A 561 -33.04 -19.75 2.27
C VAL A 561 -31.86 -18.78 2.20
N PRO A 562 -30.73 -19.14 1.55
CA PRO A 562 -29.60 -18.24 1.39
C PRO A 562 -30.00 -16.95 0.69
N ILE A 563 -29.49 -15.82 1.18
CA ILE A 563 -29.67 -14.53 0.52
C ILE A 563 -28.38 -14.08 -0.18
N PRO A 564 -28.49 -13.28 -1.26
CA PRO A 564 -27.32 -12.67 -1.88
C PRO A 564 -26.55 -11.80 -0.88
N HIS A 565 -25.24 -11.71 -1.07
CA HIS A 565 -24.41 -10.79 -0.30
C HIS A 565 -24.86 -9.34 -0.52
N LYS A 566 -24.84 -8.55 0.55
CA LYS A 566 -25.20 -7.14 0.55
C LYS A 566 -24.02 -6.35 1.10
N ARG A 567 -23.56 -5.38 0.31
CA ARG A 567 -22.45 -4.49 0.63
C ARG A 567 -22.50 -3.92 2.06
N LEU A 568 -23.59 -3.24 2.43
CA LEU A 568 -23.64 -2.43 3.66
C LEU A 568 -23.94 -3.24 4.92
N LYS A 569 -24.81 -4.24 4.82
CA LYS A 569 -25.26 -5.07 5.94
C LYS A 569 -25.79 -6.39 5.42
N ALA A 570 -25.21 -7.51 5.85
CA ALA A 570 -25.56 -8.82 5.30
C ALA A 570 -26.94 -9.32 5.76
N VAL A 571 -27.30 -9.07 7.03
CA VAL A 571 -28.59 -9.47 7.64
C VAL A 571 -29.35 -8.24 8.13
N GLU A 572 -30.54 -8.03 7.58
CA GLU A 572 -31.51 -7.01 8.01
C GLU A 572 -32.68 -7.71 8.73
N GLU A 573 -32.62 -7.83 10.06
CA GLU A 573 -33.59 -8.60 10.86
C GLU A 573 -35.03 -8.12 10.66
N GLU A 574 -35.23 -6.81 10.47
CA GLU A 574 -36.52 -6.19 10.17
C GLU A 574 -37.15 -6.68 8.86
N LYS A 575 -36.37 -7.29 7.96
CA LYS A 575 -36.83 -7.92 6.71
C LYS A 575 -37.05 -9.43 6.85
N GLY A 576 -36.99 -9.97 8.07
CA GLY A 576 -37.11 -11.41 8.35
C GLY A 576 -35.87 -12.21 7.94
N GLU A 577 -34.70 -11.57 7.96
CA GLU A 577 -33.41 -12.18 7.68
C GLU A 577 -32.72 -12.57 8.99
N VAL A 578 -31.88 -13.60 8.95
CA VAL A 578 -31.22 -14.16 10.12
C VAL A 578 -29.81 -14.64 9.78
N ALA A 579 -28.89 -14.51 10.74
CA ALA A 579 -27.61 -15.19 10.72
C ALA A 579 -27.79 -16.62 11.23
N VAL A 580 -27.17 -17.60 10.55
CA VAL A 580 -27.26 -19.02 10.90
C VAL A 580 -25.88 -19.62 10.89
N ASP A 581 -25.51 -20.37 11.92
CA ASP A 581 -24.22 -21.06 11.97
C ASP A 581 -23.99 -21.91 10.72
N ASN A 582 -22.80 -21.77 10.15
CA ASN A 582 -22.45 -22.49 8.94
C ASN A 582 -21.92 -23.89 9.31
N PRO A 583 -22.59 -24.99 8.93
CA PRO A 583 -22.06 -26.34 9.18
C PRO A 583 -20.74 -26.61 8.42
N ASN A 584 -20.42 -25.82 7.39
CA ASN A 584 -19.17 -25.86 6.65
C ASN A 584 -18.13 -24.85 7.16
N SER A 585 -18.35 -24.22 8.33
CA SER A 585 -17.46 -23.18 8.84
C SER A 585 -16.02 -23.68 8.99
N ALA A 586 -15.05 -22.89 8.52
CA ALA A 586 -13.62 -23.12 8.69
C ALA A 586 -13.04 -22.45 9.95
N VAL A 587 -13.87 -21.88 10.83
CA VAL A 587 -13.37 -21.24 12.05
C VAL A 587 -12.69 -22.27 12.94
N VAL A 588 -11.42 -22.04 13.25
CA VAL A 588 -10.70 -22.71 14.33
C VAL A 588 -10.97 -21.96 15.64
N TRP A 589 -10.84 -20.64 15.64
CA TRP A 589 -11.30 -19.76 16.71
C TRP A 589 -11.50 -18.34 16.19
N HIS A 590 -12.22 -17.52 16.96
CA HIS A 590 -12.52 -16.11 16.71
C HIS A 590 -12.26 -15.30 17.97
N TYR A 591 -11.49 -14.23 17.83
CA TYR A 591 -11.25 -13.26 18.90
C TYR A 591 -11.86 -11.90 18.51
N SER A 592 -12.75 -11.41 19.37
CA SER A 592 -13.31 -10.05 19.32
C SER A 592 -13.36 -9.42 20.71
N MET A 593 -13.52 -10.24 21.74
CA MET A 593 -13.54 -9.84 23.14
C MET A 593 -13.30 -11.07 24.01
N MET A 594 -12.71 -10.89 25.19
CA MET A 594 -12.59 -11.93 26.22
C MET A 594 -12.51 -11.26 27.59
N ASP A 595 -13.49 -11.53 28.46
CA ASP A 595 -13.44 -11.13 29.88
C ASP A 595 -12.30 -11.93 30.56
N GLN A 596 -11.14 -11.31 30.69
CA GLN A 596 -9.90 -11.91 31.18
C GLN A 596 -9.87 -11.94 32.71
N ASN A 597 -10.56 -11.00 33.36
CA ASN A 597 -10.59 -10.86 34.81
C ASN A 597 -11.77 -11.62 35.48
N GLU A 598 -12.69 -12.16 34.67
CA GLU A 598 -13.90 -12.90 35.06
C GLU A 598 -14.86 -12.12 35.97
N ASP A 599 -14.90 -10.78 35.85
CA ASP A 599 -15.76 -9.93 36.66
C ASP A 599 -17.16 -9.71 36.04
N GLY A 600 -17.37 -10.17 34.81
CA GLY A 600 -18.62 -10.08 34.06
C GLY A 600 -18.85 -8.75 33.35
N GLN A 601 -17.86 -7.87 33.31
CA GLN A 601 -17.79 -6.67 32.47
C GLN A 601 -16.67 -6.84 31.43
N LEU A 602 -16.75 -6.05 30.36
CA LEU A 602 -15.67 -5.98 29.38
C LEU A 602 -15.02 -4.62 29.53
N ASP A 603 -13.74 -4.63 29.85
CA ASP A 603 -12.88 -3.46 29.80
C ASP A 603 -12.41 -3.19 28.36
N PHE A 604 -11.90 -1.99 28.09
CA PHE A 604 -11.41 -1.62 26.76
C PHE A 604 -10.28 -2.56 26.30
N GLU A 605 -9.38 -2.91 27.22
CA GLU A 605 -8.24 -3.79 27.00
C GLU A 605 -8.64 -5.27 26.79
N GLU A 606 -9.91 -5.60 27.02
CA GLU A 606 -10.50 -6.94 26.83
C GLU A 606 -11.22 -7.07 25.48
N GLU A 607 -11.25 -6.01 24.68
CA GLU A 607 -11.83 -5.97 23.34
C GLU A 607 -10.74 -5.90 22.25
N MET A 608 -10.96 -6.60 21.14
CA MET A 608 -10.16 -6.44 19.93
C MET A 608 -10.74 -5.29 19.11
N HIS A 609 -9.93 -4.28 18.83
CA HIS A 609 -10.32 -3.17 17.97
C HIS A 609 -9.91 -3.42 16.51
N ARG A 610 -10.31 -2.51 15.63
CA ARG A 610 -9.86 -2.49 14.22
C ARG A 610 -8.35 -2.65 14.14
N SER A 611 -7.85 -3.38 13.15
CA SER A 611 -6.41 -3.53 12.94
C SER A 611 -6.01 -3.19 11.50
N CYS A 612 -4.94 -2.39 11.38
CA CYS A 612 -4.14 -2.29 10.17
C CYS A 612 -2.97 -3.29 10.20
N GLY A 613 -2.49 -3.60 11.40
CA GLY A 613 -1.37 -4.49 11.66
C GLY A 613 -1.64 -5.94 11.32
N THR A 614 -0.58 -6.68 11.06
CA THR A 614 -0.58 -8.11 10.74
C THR A 614 -0.06 -8.90 11.95
N VAL A 615 -0.50 -10.14 12.14
CA VAL A 615 0.00 -10.98 13.24
C VAL A 615 1.46 -11.39 13.03
N ALA A 616 2.20 -11.62 14.12
CA ALA A 616 3.45 -12.38 14.08
C ALA A 616 3.33 -13.58 15.04
N ILE A 617 3.73 -14.77 14.58
CA ILE A 617 3.51 -16.02 15.31
C ILE A 617 4.78 -16.84 15.37
N LYS A 618 5.20 -17.21 16.58
CA LYS A 618 6.34 -18.10 16.79
C LYS A 618 6.05 -19.02 17.97
N ASP A 619 6.44 -20.29 17.87
CA ASP A 619 6.29 -21.28 18.94
C ASP A 619 4.85 -21.33 19.54
N ASN A 620 3.84 -21.12 18.68
CA ASN A 620 2.41 -20.97 18.98
C ASN A 620 2.01 -19.76 19.84
N VAL A 621 2.92 -18.81 20.04
CA VAL A 621 2.61 -17.50 20.65
C VAL A 621 2.40 -16.49 19.54
N LEU A 622 1.22 -15.88 19.51
CA LEU A 622 0.80 -14.88 18.53
C LEU A 622 0.82 -13.49 19.18
N TYR A 623 1.40 -12.52 18.49
CA TYR A 623 1.29 -11.10 18.81
C TYR A 623 0.59 -10.35 17.68
N ILE A 624 -0.23 -9.35 18.04
CA ILE A 624 -0.82 -8.38 17.12
C ILE A 624 -0.99 -7.03 17.81
N ALA A 625 -0.76 -5.94 17.08
CA ALA A 625 -1.18 -4.61 17.49
C ALA A 625 -2.51 -4.25 16.81
N ASP A 626 -3.47 -3.76 17.58
CA ASP A 626 -4.66 -3.12 17.02
C ASP A 626 -4.45 -1.61 16.85
N PHE A 627 -5.36 -0.98 16.11
CA PHE A 627 -5.28 0.43 15.76
C PHE A 627 -5.35 1.34 16.98
N SER A 628 -6.04 0.91 18.04
CA SER A 628 -6.22 1.68 19.27
C SER A 628 -4.95 1.76 20.12
N GLY A 629 -3.90 1.01 19.76
CA GLY A 629 -2.64 0.98 20.51
C GLY A 629 -2.50 -0.20 21.46
N LEU A 630 -3.43 -1.16 21.42
CA LEU A 630 -3.34 -2.36 22.24
C LEU A 630 -2.52 -3.44 21.54
N VAL A 631 -1.62 -4.06 22.28
CA VAL A 631 -0.90 -5.28 21.91
C VAL A 631 -1.59 -6.47 22.54
N HIS A 632 -2.05 -7.40 21.71
CA HIS A 632 -2.69 -8.63 22.14
C HIS A 632 -1.73 -9.81 21.95
N CYS A 633 -1.52 -10.58 23.01
CA CYS A 633 -0.76 -11.82 22.98
C CYS A 633 -1.69 -13.01 23.20
N LEU A 634 -1.73 -13.96 22.25
CA LEU A 634 -2.65 -15.09 22.25
C LEU A 634 -1.93 -16.42 21.97
N ASP A 635 -2.55 -17.54 22.35
CA ASP A 635 -2.18 -18.84 21.81
C ASP A 635 -2.69 -18.95 20.37
N ALA A 636 -1.80 -19.29 19.44
CA ALA A 636 -2.12 -19.36 18.01
C ALA A 636 -3.13 -20.46 17.68
N LYS A 637 -3.24 -21.52 18.48
CA LYS A 637 -4.13 -22.67 18.24
C LYS A 637 -5.44 -22.58 19.01
N GLY A 638 -5.45 -21.85 20.13
CA GLY A 638 -6.58 -21.78 21.03
C GLY A 638 -6.94 -23.12 21.67
N SER A 639 -8.16 -23.26 22.19
CA SER A 639 -8.68 -24.53 22.71
C SER A 639 -10.19 -24.64 22.50
N ASP A 640 -10.66 -25.81 22.07
CA ASP A 640 -12.08 -26.13 21.92
C ASP A 640 -12.90 -25.08 21.13
N GLY A 641 -12.30 -24.54 20.07
CA GLY A 641 -12.96 -23.53 19.22
C GLY A 641 -12.85 -22.09 19.72
N LYS A 642 -12.12 -21.85 20.82
CA LYS A 642 -12.01 -20.55 21.48
C LYS A 642 -10.58 -20.01 21.49
N PRO A 643 -10.41 -18.68 21.41
CA PRO A 643 -9.10 -18.07 21.61
C PRO A 643 -8.65 -18.27 23.05
N ILE A 644 -7.34 -18.29 23.27
CA ILE A 644 -6.73 -18.16 24.60
C ILE A 644 -5.92 -16.89 24.57
N VAL A 645 -6.32 -15.89 25.35
CA VAL A 645 -5.58 -14.64 25.54
C VAL A 645 -4.57 -14.86 26.66
N HIS A 646 -3.31 -14.53 26.40
CA HIS A 646 -2.25 -14.56 27.39
C HIS A 646 -2.17 -13.23 28.15
N PHE A 647 -2.19 -12.11 27.41
CA PHE A 647 -2.28 -10.76 27.96
C PHE A 647 -2.66 -9.73 26.88
N THR A 648 -3.09 -8.56 27.34
CA THR A 648 -3.17 -7.33 26.55
C THR A 648 -2.27 -6.26 27.20
N TYR A 649 -1.62 -5.42 26.40
CA TYR A 649 -0.83 -4.27 26.86
C TYR A 649 -1.22 -3.01 26.09
N ASP A 650 -1.40 -1.88 26.77
CA ASP A 650 -1.72 -0.59 26.15
C ASP A 650 -0.44 0.23 25.93
N MET A 651 -0.09 0.48 24.67
CA MET A 651 1.06 1.33 24.29
C MET A 651 0.75 2.83 24.41
N LEU A 652 -0.49 3.19 24.75
CA LEU A 652 -0.97 4.57 24.94
C LEU A 652 -0.94 5.44 23.67
N ALA A 653 -0.67 4.84 22.51
CA ALA A 653 -0.64 5.50 21.20
C ALA A 653 -1.10 4.53 20.09
N GLN A 654 -1.75 5.07 19.06
CA GLN A 654 -2.27 4.27 17.94
C GLN A 654 -1.15 3.54 17.21
N SER A 655 -1.41 2.31 16.75
CA SER A 655 -0.44 1.51 16.01
C SER A 655 -0.97 1.07 14.64
N TRP A 656 -0.12 1.29 13.63
CA TRP A 656 -0.42 0.92 12.24
C TRP A 656 0.45 -0.25 11.78
N GLY A 657 1.63 -0.40 12.41
CA GLY A 657 2.61 -1.42 12.10
C GLY A 657 2.22 -2.80 12.64
N SER A 658 3.04 -3.79 12.31
CA SER A 658 2.89 -5.16 12.79
C SER A 658 4.04 -5.51 13.73
N PRO A 659 3.90 -6.54 14.59
CA PRO A 659 5.00 -6.99 15.42
C PRO A 659 6.14 -7.63 14.62
N LEU A 660 7.36 -7.50 15.14
CA LEU A 660 8.54 -8.28 14.75
C LEU A 660 8.90 -9.21 15.89
N ILE A 661 9.02 -10.52 15.64
CA ILE A 661 9.57 -11.47 16.61
C ILE A 661 10.97 -11.89 16.16
N ALA A 662 12.01 -11.41 16.85
CA ALA A 662 13.39 -11.69 16.49
C ALA A 662 14.28 -11.76 17.74
N ASP A 663 15.29 -12.61 17.71
CA ASP A 663 16.29 -12.77 18.77
C ASP A 663 15.75 -12.85 20.22
N GLY A 664 14.59 -13.50 20.42
CA GLY A 664 13.98 -13.64 21.75
C GLY A 664 13.16 -12.43 22.22
N HIS A 665 12.86 -11.49 21.32
CA HIS A 665 12.12 -10.28 21.65
C HIS A 665 10.99 -10.02 20.64
N VAL A 666 10.05 -9.17 21.04
CA VAL A 666 8.95 -8.67 20.23
C VAL A 666 9.09 -7.14 20.14
N TYR A 667 9.06 -6.58 18.92
CA TYR A 667 9.19 -5.14 18.68
C TYR A 667 7.96 -4.61 17.98
N ILE A 668 7.38 -3.52 18.49
CA ILE A 668 6.15 -2.91 17.96
C ILE A 668 6.31 -1.39 18.01
N GLY A 669 6.03 -0.71 16.89
CA GLY A 669 6.09 0.74 16.78
C GLY A 669 4.70 1.40 16.85
N ASP A 670 4.64 2.65 17.29
CA ASP A 670 3.41 3.44 17.37
C ASP A 670 3.52 4.84 16.73
N GLU A 671 2.40 5.57 16.74
CA GLU A 671 2.27 6.90 16.16
C GLU A 671 3.03 8.00 16.93
N ASP A 672 3.26 7.85 18.23
CA ASP A 672 4.07 8.80 19.01
C ASP A 672 5.58 8.61 18.75
N GLY A 673 5.92 7.51 18.07
CA GLY A 673 7.25 7.18 17.62
C GLY A 673 8.01 6.30 18.60
N ASP A 674 7.31 5.71 19.56
CA ASP A 674 7.91 4.75 20.47
C ASP A 674 7.97 3.36 19.83
N VAL A 675 8.99 2.61 20.23
CA VAL A 675 9.14 1.19 19.91
C VAL A 675 9.13 0.44 21.22
N THR A 676 8.03 -0.25 21.46
CA THR A 676 7.80 -1.09 22.63
C THR A 676 8.44 -2.45 22.41
N ILE A 677 9.24 -2.91 23.38
CA ILE A 677 10.01 -4.15 23.29
C ILE A 677 9.62 -5.07 24.43
N PHE A 678 9.19 -6.29 24.10
CA PHE A 678 8.94 -7.35 25.07
C PHE A 678 10.02 -8.43 24.96
N GLU A 679 10.32 -9.09 26.08
CA GLU A 679 10.87 -10.45 26.00
C GLU A 679 9.81 -11.35 25.36
N PHE A 680 10.19 -12.21 24.42
CA PHE A 680 9.26 -13.12 23.75
C PHE A 680 8.73 -14.19 24.71
N GLY A 681 7.42 -14.32 24.83
CA GLY A 681 6.78 -15.39 25.61
C GLY A 681 5.38 -15.03 26.10
N ALA A 682 4.54 -16.04 26.29
CA ALA A 682 3.16 -15.89 26.74
C ALA A 682 3.04 -15.25 28.14
N GLU A 683 4.09 -15.36 28.94
CA GLU A 683 4.16 -14.85 30.31
C GLU A 683 4.75 -13.43 30.42
N ASN A 684 5.31 -12.89 29.35
CA ASN A 684 6.06 -11.62 29.35
C ASN A 684 5.15 -10.46 28.98
N ASN A 685 4.27 -10.10 29.91
CA ASN A 685 3.18 -9.13 29.72
C ASN A 685 3.57 -7.66 29.93
N GLU A 686 4.82 -7.37 30.28
CA GLU A 686 5.34 -6.03 30.48
C GLU A 686 6.55 -5.82 29.55
N PRO A 687 6.67 -4.64 28.90
CA PRO A 687 7.81 -4.36 28.07
C PRO A 687 9.09 -4.24 28.90
N ILE A 688 10.19 -4.68 28.31
CA ILE A 688 11.53 -4.52 28.89
C ILE A 688 12.11 -3.14 28.57
N GLU A 689 11.70 -2.51 27.47
CA GLU A 689 12.13 -1.19 27.01
C GLU A 689 11.03 -0.53 26.17
N GLU A 690 11.00 0.80 26.20
CA GLU A 690 10.20 1.65 25.30
C GLU A 690 11.13 2.76 24.78
N ILE A 691 11.35 2.78 23.45
CA ILE A 691 12.39 3.63 22.86
C ILE A 691 11.80 4.59 21.83
N ASN A 692 11.89 5.88 22.12
CA ASN A 692 11.43 6.93 21.21
C ASN A 692 12.38 7.14 20.02
N MET A 693 11.83 7.01 18.82
CA MET A 693 12.51 7.17 17.54
C MET A 693 12.46 8.61 16.99
N GLY A 694 11.94 9.56 17.78
CA GLY A 694 11.89 10.98 17.46
C GLY A 694 10.82 11.41 16.46
N SER A 695 10.15 10.45 15.82
CA SER A 695 9.00 10.64 14.93
C SER A 695 8.21 9.33 14.80
N SER A 696 6.95 9.43 14.41
CA SER A 696 6.00 8.32 14.26
C SER A 696 6.58 7.12 13.52
N VAL A 697 6.29 5.92 14.04
CA VAL A 697 6.69 4.63 13.46
C VAL A 697 5.43 3.94 12.92
N TYR A 698 4.98 4.39 11.75
CA TYR A 698 3.82 3.79 11.07
C TYR A 698 4.16 2.48 10.33
N SER A 699 5.45 2.28 10.02
CA SER A 699 5.94 1.07 9.35
C SER A 699 6.24 -0.03 10.36
N THR A 700 6.37 -1.25 9.87
CA THR A 700 6.75 -2.39 10.71
C THR A 700 8.28 -2.50 10.82
N PRO A 701 8.83 -2.63 12.05
CA PRO A 701 10.20 -3.08 12.25
C PRO A 701 10.47 -4.42 11.54
N ILE A 702 11.64 -4.56 10.92
CA ILE A 702 12.13 -5.83 10.37
C ILE A 702 13.56 -6.07 10.82
N ALA A 703 14.03 -7.32 10.76
CA ALA A 703 15.42 -7.64 11.05
C ALA A 703 16.04 -8.51 9.96
N ALA A 704 17.30 -8.22 9.65
CA ALA A 704 18.13 -8.96 8.72
C ALA A 704 19.61 -8.75 9.07
N ASN A 705 20.46 -9.76 8.85
CA ASN A 705 21.92 -9.62 8.92
C ASN A 705 22.45 -8.95 10.23
N GLU A 706 21.90 -9.38 11.37
CA GLU A 706 22.19 -8.84 12.72
C GLU A 706 21.87 -7.34 12.86
N THR A 707 20.83 -6.87 12.18
CA THR A 707 20.38 -5.47 12.19
C THR A 707 18.87 -5.41 12.29
N ILE A 708 18.34 -4.49 13.10
CA ILE A 708 16.94 -4.07 13.07
C ILE A 708 16.84 -2.85 12.16
N TYR A 709 15.86 -2.86 11.26
CA TYR A 709 15.53 -1.71 10.41
C TYR A 709 14.17 -1.16 10.80
N ILE A 710 14.14 0.15 11.09
CA ILE A 710 12.92 0.86 11.48
C ILE A 710 12.81 2.10 10.60
N SER A 711 11.72 2.21 9.86
CA SER A 711 11.36 3.46 9.21
C SER A 711 10.44 4.27 10.12
N THR A 712 10.91 5.42 10.57
CA THR A 712 10.02 6.48 11.01
C THR A 712 9.37 7.13 9.80
N LYS A 713 8.46 8.07 10.05
CA LYS A 713 7.86 8.95 9.05
C LYS A 713 8.88 9.51 8.04
N ASP A 714 10.08 9.89 8.51
CA ASP A 714 11.06 10.64 7.72
C ASP A 714 12.48 10.07 7.69
N LYS A 715 12.76 8.94 8.35
CA LYS A 715 14.10 8.32 8.40
C LYS A 715 14.02 6.80 8.42
N LEU A 716 15.02 6.17 7.83
CA LEU A 716 15.32 4.76 8.00
C LEU A 716 16.52 4.63 8.95
N PHE A 717 16.37 3.86 10.02
CA PHE A 717 17.46 3.54 10.95
C PHE A 717 17.90 2.09 10.78
N ALA A 718 19.22 1.89 10.78
CA ALA A 718 19.84 0.57 10.94
C ALA A 718 20.44 0.47 12.34
N ILE A 719 19.85 -0.41 13.15
CA ILE A 719 20.13 -0.55 14.58
C ILE A 719 20.81 -1.89 14.80
N GLY A 720 22.00 -1.85 15.40
CA GLY A 720 22.81 -3.04 15.63
C GLY A 720 24.05 -2.69 16.43
N HIS A 721 24.66 -3.71 17.04
CA HIS A 721 25.95 -3.53 17.72
C HIS A 721 27.01 -2.99 16.76
N GLU A 722 27.94 -2.18 17.30
CA GLU A 722 29.10 -1.68 16.56
C GLU A 722 29.89 -2.87 15.97
N LYS A 723 30.13 -2.84 14.66
CA LYS A 723 30.90 -3.85 13.92
C LYS A 723 32.38 -3.51 13.86
#